data_AF-A0A345IPQ2-F1
#
_entry.id   AF-A0A345IPQ2-F1
#
_cell.length_a   1.000
_cell.length_b   1.000
_cell.length_c   1.000
_cell.angle_alpha   90.00
_cell.angle_beta   90.00
_cell.angle_gamma   90.00
#
_symmetry.space_group_name_H-M   'P 1'
#
loop_
_entity.id
_entity.type
_entity.pdbx_description
1 polymer ?
#
loop_
_entity_poly.entity_id
_entity_poly.type
_entity_poly.pdbx_seq_one_letter_code
_entity_poly.pdbx_strand_id
1 'polypeptide(L)'
;MTVSTEVDREVYTGNGVTTDFDYRFRVFTEDQLSVSVVDLSENIINLTLNTDYSVTGAGLRSGGKVKLASPLAAGWRINIERDLPLTQETDVRNQGNFFPEVHEDAWDKLTMLIQQTWSFASLALRKPNWLAKFYDAQGNRISNLGDPMANQDAATKRYVDSEVADAEAGAAAALAQERQERIAADSAEQAARTKADIDIRNEITTNNKRNLRFGYDVDVMPDAATNANKLVGLNAQGKPVPVSADAGSNTELSLELADAGMPGGAGMVGWNGETVADALAGIMGKTLTRITNNGFFANWPQGKMFSWKGYAYMGWHAGGLHGSSDADAYIIRTRDGVNFSDIFTVATHTSNEGAAWFSVGVTAEDTLIGIVRFRQGASDDSPIRHVFYRSSNGSSWTAGNAFTMTTASGATPTLYHGFCLLPNGNFITGYHAADGELGYVEINPNTEAYTKHVILTPAQNMYNGAVVHVELNFLRRDDTNKVLITSRSQFASYQNPGMWVLDVGTGSLSGMVPTGIPFSVNPVTPVFAPGYQRVLFVVANRYDSLDLTREQAGLWVYEASISDAFNMNWAGFRGRCVARLSGDLNSNAGVAGVQHACLHGDMVLIGSGCEVAGNADRSDVFMLKLDYRPSYIQTQTAFQTSGAAAAAPNGTTEFRLFDGAGRNARIRMNGLNLVNDSGTIFQFGFTNLNNGSRGIGFYTGEVTTPAIYIRSSGIAGNPVAMDFNRDINFAGGTFHYAPGARIRFNSNTSALGPSTIFYNSTNNRLEINSTSSDTAAIMYSRSTDILTLSRSDVGSAVNPAGLYLLASNDAGASSVTGGGSLGIAFNVSGYTAGAAMRVAQNGNILANTPVQKARYAVNALPTSGLISGAEAYATNGRRAGEGAGAGSGCPVWFDGTYWRTYYDNSIVAA
;
A
#
# COMPACT_ATOMS: atom_id res chain seq x y z
N MET A 1 20.77 -117.78 57.72
CA MET A 1 21.68 -116.61 57.69
C MET A 1 21.28 -115.79 56.49
N THR A 2 21.08 -114.50 56.73
CA THR A 2 20.29 -113.55 55.93
C THR A 2 21.10 -112.83 54.86
N VAL A 3 20.47 -112.37 53.78
CA VAL A 3 21.02 -111.35 52.85
C VAL A 3 21.52 -110.13 53.65
N SER A 4 22.84 -109.90 53.65
CA SER A 4 23.49 -108.86 54.46
C SER A 4 24.14 -107.74 53.63
N THR A 5 23.94 -107.72 52.31
CA THR A 5 24.46 -106.72 51.39
C THR A 5 23.33 -106.10 50.59
N GLU A 6 23.40 -104.79 50.34
CA GLU A 6 22.49 -104.08 49.43
C GLU A 6 22.92 -104.19 47.97
N VAL A 7 24.12 -104.72 47.70
CA VAL A 7 24.65 -104.90 46.35
C VAL A 7 23.93 -106.07 45.68
N ASP A 8 23.27 -105.78 44.56
CA ASP A 8 22.57 -106.73 43.69
C ASP A 8 23.05 -106.68 42.22
N ARG A 9 23.96 -105.76 41.93
CA ARG A 9 24.65 -105.59 40.64
C ARG A 9 26.05 -105.01 40.82
N GLU A 10 26.91 -105.25 39.84
CA GLU A 10 28.27 -104.74 39.77
C GLU A 10 28.56 -104.27 38.33
N VAL A 11 29.23 -103.13 38.21
CA VAL A 11 29.59 -102.54 36.91
C VAL A 11 31.10 -102.36 36.83
N TYR A 12 31.69 -102.79 35.72
CA TYR A 12 33.12 -102.64 35.46
C TYR A 12 33.38 -102.01 34.10
N THR A 13 34.54 -101.39 33.94
CA THR A 13 35.04 -100.88 32.65
C THR A 13 36.16 -101.78 32.15
N GLY A 14 36.06 -102.21 30.90
CA GLY A 14 37.05 -103.00 30.22
C GLY A 14 38.35 -102.23 30.00
N ASN A 15 39.47 -102.91 30.18
CA ASN A 15 40.82 -102.41 29.91
C ASN A 15 41.44 -103.08 28.66
N GLY A 16 40.67 -103.91 27.94
CA GLY A 16 41.15 -104.69 26.80
C GLY A 16 41.90 -105.98 27.15
N VAL A 17 42.04 -106.32 28.45
CA VAL A 17 42.84 -107.47 28.93
C VAL A 17 42.07 -108.36 29.90
N THR A 18 41.26 -107.80 30.79
CA THR A 18 40.54 -108.55 31.83
C THR A 18 39.39 -109.40 31.25
N THR A 19 39.36 -110.69 31.61
CA THR A 19 38.29 -111.64 31.27
C THR A 19 37.41 -112.02 32.47
N ASP A 20 37.92 -111.85 33.69
CA ASP A 20 37.28 -112.29 34.93
C ASP A 20 36.79 -111.08 35.72
N PHE A 21 35.48 -111.03 35.98
CA PHE A 21 34.80 -109.94 36.69
C PHE A 21 34.10 -110.48 37.95
N ASP A 22 34.33 -109.84 39.09
CA ASP A 22 33.76 -110.28 40.38
C ASP A 22 32.29 -109.87 40.52
N TYR A 23 31.47 -110.73 41.10
CA TYR A 23 30.17 -110.35 41.65
C TYR A 23 30.13 -110.73 43.14
N ARG A 24 29.73 -109.79 44.00
CA ARG A 24 29.83 -109.93 45.47
C ARG A 24 28.50 -110.20 46.16
N PHE A 25 27.55 -110.74 45.41
CA PHE A 25 26.19 -110.96 45.85
C PHE A 25 25.73 -112.39 45.55
N ARG A 26 24.81 -112.92 46.37
CA ARG A 26 24.35 -114.31 46.26
C ARG A 26 23.38 -114.48 45.08
N VAL A 27 23.53 -115.61 44.39
CA VAL A 27 22.59 -116.23 43.45
C VAL A 27 22.51 -117.73 43.79
N PHE A 28 21.37 -118.38 43.57
CA PHE A 28 21.19 -119.81 43.87
C PHE A 28 21.74 -120.70 42.77
N THR A 29 21.56 -120.29 41.52
CA THR A 29 22.00 -121.01 40.32
C THR A 29 22.67 -120.03 39.34
N GLU A 30 23.47 -120.54 38.39
CA GLU A 30 24.25 -119.72 37.45
C GLU A 30 23.40 -118.94 36.43
N ASP A 31 22.21 -119.44 36.13
CA ASP A 31 21.21 -118.83 35.24
C ASP A 31 20.48 -117.63 35.85
N GLN A 32 20.72 -117.35 37.14
CA GLN A 32 20.15 -116.21 37.86
C GLN A 32 21.02 -114.94 37.79
N LEU A 33 21.98 -114.91 36.86
CA LEU A 33 22.76 -113.72 36.53
C LEU A 33 22.44 -113.27 35.10
N SER A 34 22.08 -112.00 34.97
CA SER A 34 22.03 -111.30 33.69
C SER A 34 23.35 -110.54 33.50
N VAL A 35 24.00 -110.76 32.36
CA VAL A 35 25.25 -110.09 32.01
C VAL A 35 25.07 -109.36 30.70
N SER A 36 25.36 -108.06 30.70
CA SER A 36 25.30 -107.24 29.50
C SER A 36 26.53 -106.35 29.40
N VAL A 37 26.90 -106.00 28.17
CA VAL A 37 27.99 -105.06 27.88
C VAL A 37 27.46 -103.89 27.07
N VAL A 38 28.10 -102.74 27.23
CA VAL A 38 27.84 -101.54 26.44
C VAL A 38 29.13 -101.07 25.78
N ASP A 39 29.05 -100.84 24.47
CA ASP A 39 30.17 -100.36 23.67
C ASP A 39 30.34 -98.83 23.74
N LEU A 40 31.36 -98.31 23.05
CA LEU A 40 31.63 -96.86 22.99
C LEU A 40 30.58 -96.05 22.23
N SER A 41 29.67 -96.72 21.51
CA SER A 41 28.54 -96.10 20.80
C SER A 41 27.22 -96.21 21.60
N GLU A 42 27.30 -96.65 22.86
CA GLU A 42 26.17 -96.90 23.75
C GLU A 42 25.21 -98.01 23.26
N ASN A 43 25.68 -98.94 22.42
CA ASN A 43 24.91 -100.13 22.05
C ASN A 43 24.99 -101.16 23.19
N ILE A 44 23.83 -101.61 23.67
CA ILE A 44 23.72 -102.62 24.72
C ILE A 44 23.64 -104.01 24.08
N ILE A 45 24.51 -104.92 24.53
CA ILE A 45 24.59 -106.32 24.08
C ILE A 45 24.41 -107.22 25.29
N ASN A 46 23.36 -108.04 25.29
CA ASN A 46 23.16 -109.07 26.31
C ASN A 46 24.03 -110.29 25.97
N LEU A 47 24.78 -110.77 26.95
CA LEU A 47 25.62 -111.96 26.81
C LEU A 47 24.81 -113.21 27.16
N THR A 48 25.13 -114.34 26.51
CA THR A 48 24.47 -115.62 26.73
C THR A 48 25.33 -116.53 27.61
N LEU A 49 24.76 -117.03 28.71
CA LEU A 49 25.42 -117.98 29.60
C LEU A 49 25.86 -119.25 28.82
N ASN A 50 27.04 -119.76 29.13
CA ASN A 50 27.69 -120.92 28.49
C ASN A 50 28.08 -120.72 27.02
N THR A 51 27.84 -119.53 26.43
CA THR A 51 28.32 -119.16 25.10
C THR A 51 29.31 -118.01 25.20
N ASP A 52 28.89 -116.88 25.75
CA ASP A 52 29.68 -115.66 25.84
C ASP A 52 30.40 -115.52 27.19
N TYR A 53 29.80 -116.10 28.25
CA TYR A 53 30.38 -116.11 29.60
C TYR A 53 30.06 -117.41 30.36
N SER A 54 30.86 -117.70 31.39
CA SER A 54 30.60 -118.73 32.39
C SER A 54 30.62 -118.14 33.80
N VAL A 55 29.94 -118.79 34.74
CA VAL A 55 29.80 -118.32 36.12
C VAL A 55 30.51 -119.27 37.08
N THR A 56 31.20 -118.72 38.06
CA THR A 56 31.74 -119.46 39.20
C THR A 56 31.17 -118.87 40.48
N GLY A 57 30.98 -119.69 41.51
CA GLY A 57 30.47 -119.24 42.81
C GLY A 57 28.95 -119.12 42.92
N ALA A 58 28.17 -119.70 41.99
CA ALA A 58 26.73 -119.88 42.17
C ALA A 58 26.46 -120.73 43.43
N GLY A 59 25.45 -120.35 44.22
CA GLY A 59 25.15 -120.93 45.52
C GLY A 59 26.02 -120.39 46.68
N LEU A 60 27.16 -119.73 46.41
CA LEU A 60 27.99 -119.12 47.45
C LEU A 60 27.41 -117.79 47.94
N ARG A 61 27.57 -117.53 49.23
CA ARG A 61 27.08 -116.30 49.88
C ARG A 61 27.86 -115.06 49.48
N SER A 62 29.15 -115.21 49.20
CA SER A 62 30.06 -114.12 48.81
C SER A 62 30.00 -113.76 47.32
N GLY A 63 29.14 -114.44 46.55
CA GLY A 63 29.17 -114.41 45.09
C GLY A 63 30.41 -115.12 44.52
N GLY A 64 30.81 -114.73 43.32
CA GLY A 64 31.91 -115.37 42.60
C GLY A 64 32.35 -114.55 41.38
N LYS A 65 32.60 -115.20 40.25
CA LYS A 65 33.11 -114.53 39.04
C LYS A 65 32.29 -114.84 37.80
N VAL A 66 32.07 -113.83 36.97
CA VAL A 66 31.69 -113.94 35.56
C VAL A 66 32.97 -113.97 34.73
N LYS A 67 33.14 -115.00 33.90
CA LYS A 67 34.30 -115.19 33.03
C LYS A 67 33.89 -115.09 31.57
N LEU A 68 34.38 -114.07 30.88
CA LEU A 68 34.10 -113.87 29.45
C LEU A 68 34.97 -114.77 28.58
N ALA A 69 34.44 -115.18 27.42
CA ALA A 69 35.18 -115.95 26.42
C ALA A 69 36.31 -115.15 25.75
N SER A 70 36.27 -113.81 25.80
CA SER A 70 37.30 -112.91 25.30
C SER A 70 37.43 -111.67 26.21
N PRO A 71 38.61 -111.02 26.27
CA PRO A 71 38.79 -109.81 27.07
C PRO A 71 37.78 -108.72 26.73
N LEU A 72 37.24 -108.06 27.75
CA LEU A 72 36.34 -106.93 27.53
C LEU A 72 37.12 -105.76 26.94
N ALA A 73 36.72 -105.31 25.76
CA ALA A 73 37.40 -104.26 25.00
C ALA A 73 37.59 -102.97 25.84
N ALA A 74 38.68 -102.24 25.58
CA ALA A 74 39.00 -101.04 26.34
C ALA A 74 37.89 -99.98 26.23
N GLY A 75 37.40 -99.51 27.38
CA GLY A 75 36.34 -98.51 27.48
C GLY A 75 34.91 -99.05 27.35
N TRP A 76 34.72 -100.32 26.98
CA TRP A 76 33.40 -100.95 27.10
C TRP A 76 33.04 -101.14 28.57
N ARG A 77 31.76 -101.09 28.93
CA ARG A 77 31.31 -101.36 30.31
C ARG A 77 30.56 -102.69 30.35
N ILE A 78 30.71 -103.44 31.43
CA ILE A 78 29.96 -104.67 31.71
C ILE A 78 29.10 -104.46 32.94
N ASN A 79 27.83 -104.85 32.85
CA ASN A 79 26.88 -104.92 33.95
C ASN A 79 26.66 -106.40 34.28
N ILE A 80 26.82 -106.75 35.56
CA ILE A 80 26.52 -108.07 36.10
C ILE A 80 25.45 -107.85 37.15
N GLU A 81 24.24 -108.34 36.91
CA GLU A 81 23.12 -108.12 37.81
C GLU A 81 22.39 -109.42 38.13
N ARG A 82 21.76 -109.45 39.31
CA ARG A 82 20.90 -110.55 39.73
C ARG A 82 19.60 -110.52 38.93
N ASP A 83 19.21 -111.66 38.37
CA ASP A 83 17.89 -111.87 37.78
C ASP A 83 17.24 -113.14 38.34
N LEU A 84 16.40 -112.98 39.37
CA LEU A 84 15.67 -114.08 39.99
C LEU A 84 14.28 -114.26 39.38
N PRO A 85 13.83 -115.50 39.14
CA PRO A 85 12.44 -115.78 38.82
C PRO A 85 11.49 -115.24 39.89
N LEU A 86 10.45 -114.51 39.47
CA LEU A 86 9.38 -113.95 40.32
C LEU A 86 8.40 -115.03 40.84
N THR A 87 8.92 -116.17 41.28
CA THR A 87 8.16 -117.32 41.78
C THR A 87 8.63 -117.72 43.17
N GLN A 88 7.71 -118.20 44.02
CA GLN A 88 8.07 -118.87 45.27
C GLN A 88 8.04 -120.39 45.04
N GLU A 89 9.21 -121.01 44.94
CA GLU A 89 9.33 -122.47 44.74
C GLU A 89 9.22 -123.25 46.05
N THR A 90 9.47 -122.59 47.19
CA THR A 90 9.38 -123.18 48.51
C THR A 90 7.95 -123.23 49.01
N ASP A 91 7.40 -124.44 49.10
CA ASP A 91 6.13 -124.75 49.78
C ASP A 91 6.39 -125.27 51.20
N VAL A 92 5.97 -124.49 52.22
CA VAL A 92 6.17 -124.83 53.63
C VAL A 92 4.99 -125.68 54.12
N ARG A 93 5.24 -126.97 54.37
CA ARG A 93 4.21 -127.93 54.80
C ARG A 93 3.84 -127.77 56.28
N ASN A 94 2.56 -127.93 56.59
CA ASN A 94 2.06 -127.96 57.97
C ASN A 94 2.55 -129.23 58.70
N GLN A 95 2.98 -129.10 59.96
CA GLN A 95 3.45 -130.19 60.84
C GLN A 95 4.71 -130.98 60.37
N GLY A 96 5.53 -130.43 59.47
CA GLY A 96 6.83 -131.00 59.09
C GLY A 96 7.97 -130.63 60.05
N ASN A 97 9.13 -131.28 59.91
CA ASN A 97 10.35 -130.89 60.63
C ASN A 97 10.75 -129.46 60.23
N PHE A 98 11.14 -128.63 61.19
CA PHE A 98 11.65 -127.28 60.93
C PHE A 98 13.07 -127.38 60.38
N PHE A 99 13.24 -127.08 59.09
CA PHE A 99 14.53 -126.91 58.44
C PHE A 99 14.81 -125.40 58.30
N PRO A 100 15.69 -124.81 59.15
CA PRO A 100 15.99 -123.38 59.11
C PRO A 100 16.43 -122.91 57.72
N GLU A 101 17.22 -123.72 57.00
CA GLU A 101 17.77 -123.39 55.69
C GLU A 101 16.68 -123.19 54.63
N VAL A 102 15.60 -123.99 54.67
CA VAL A 102 14.47 -123.87 53.73
C VAL A 102 13.72 -122.55 53.92
N HIS A 103 13.57 -122.11 55.17
CA HIS A 103 12.91 -120.84 55.50
C HIS A 103 13.81 -119.65 55.14
N GLU A 104 15.08 -119.74 55.50
CA GLU A 104 16.07 -118.70 55.22
C GLU A 104 16.28 -118.52 53.72
N ASP A 105 16.37 -119.58 52.91
CA ASP A 105 16.51 -119.45 51.46
C ASP A 105 15.25 -118.84 50.82
N ALA A 106 14.05 -119.13 51.34
CA ALA A 106 12.80 -118.51 50.90
C ALA A 106 12.75 -117.01 51.24
N TRP A 107 13.14 -116.63 52.46
CA TRP A 107 13.20 -115.23 52.90
C TRP A 107 14.32 -114.43 52.21
N ASP A 108 15.46 -115.07 51.99
CA ASP A 108 16.58 -114.52 51.21
C ASP A 108 16.11 -114.25 49.77
N LYS A 109 15.44 -115.21 49.11
CA LYS A 109 14.88 -115.02 47.77
C LYS A 109 13.93 -113.83 47.74
N LEU A 110 13.00 -113.71 48.70
CA LEU A 110 12.10 -112.55 48.79
C LEU A 110 12.84 -111.23 48.98
N THR A 111 13.85 -111.20 49.84
CA THR A 111 14.67 -110.00 50.09
C THR A 111 15.45 -109.60 48.83
N MET A 112 16.01 -110.58 48.11
CA MET A 112 16.70 -110.35 46.84
C MET A 112 15.76 -109.85 45.75
N LEU A 113 14.53 -110.36 45.68
CA LEU A 113 13.49 -109.88 44.76
C LEU A 113 13.11 -108.42 45.06
N ILE A 114 13.08 -108.01 46.33
CA ILE A 114 12.86 -106.62 46.73
C ILE A 114 14.02 -105.73 46.27
N GLN A 115 15.28 -106.15 46.48
CA GLN A 115 16.46 -105.42 45.99
C GLN A 115 16.42 -105.23 44.47
N GLN A 116 16.16 -106.32 43.75
CA GLN A 116 16.03 -106.32 42.28
C GLN A 116 14.93 -105.35 41.82
N THR A 117 13.78 -105.33 42.51
CA THR A 117 12.69 -104.38 42.23
C THR A 117 13.13 -102.93 42.43
N TRP A 118 13.88 -102.63 43.49
CA TRP A 118 14.40 -101.29 43.75
C TRP A 118 15.44 -100.86 42.70
N SER A 119 16.26 -101.79 42.23
CA SER A 119 17.19 -101.56 41.13
C SER A 119 16.48 -101.23 39.83
N PHE A 120 15.38 -101.91 39.47
CA PHE A 120 14.56 -101.50 38.32
C PHE A 120 13.91 -100.12 38.52
N ALA A 121 13.42 -99.82 39.72
CA ALA A 121 12.86 -98.49 40.03
C ALA A 121 13.90 -97.36 39.90
N SER A 122 15.20 -97.66 40.07
CA SER A 122 16.28 -96.69 39.87
C SER A 122 16.53 -96.31 38.40
N LEU A 123 16.06 -97.13 37.45
CA LEU A 123 16.17 -96.87 36.00
C LEU A 123 14.99 -96.05 35.45
N ALA A 124 13.89 -95.95 36.19
CA ALA A 124 12.71 -95.22 35.77
C ALA A 124 12.91 -93.70 35.92
N LEU A 125 12.31 -92.93 34.99
CA LEU A 125 12.22 -91.49 35.11
C LEU A 125 11.31 -91.16 36.32
N ARG A 126 11.88 -90.54 37.36
CA ARG A 126 11.20 -90.31 38.65
C ARG A 126 11.36 -88.88 39.17
N LYS A 127 10.48 -88.51 40.10
CA LYS A 127 10.62 -87.29 40.88
C LYS A 127 11.77 -87.46 41.89
N PRO A 128 12.62 -86.44 42.09
CA PRO A 128 13.72 -86.54 43.06
C PRO A 128 13.24 -86.63 44.52
N ASN A 129 12.06 -86.06 44.84
CA ASN A 129 11.38 -86.23 46.14
C ASN A 129 9.88 -85.92 46.01
N TRP A 130 9.13 -86.11 47.09
CA TRP A 130 7.66 -85.89 47.14
C TRP A 130 7.22 -84.45 46.84
N LEU A 131 8.09 -83.45 47.03
CA LEU A 131 7.81 -82.04 46.77
C LEU A 131 8.06 -81.65 45.31
N ALA A 132 8.88 -82.42 44.59
CA ALA A 132 9.23 -82.09 43.22
C ALA A 132 8.00 -82.21 42.28
N LYS A 133 7.82 -81.18 41.46
CA LYS A 133 6.78 -81.14 40.41
C LYS A 133 7.32 -81.50 39.03
N PHE A 134 8.56 -81.96 38.96
CA PHE A 134 9.24 -82.36 37.73
C PHE A 134 9.86 -83.74 37.89
N TYR A 135 10.05 -84.42 36.77
CA TYR A 135 10.83 -85.64 36.68
C TYR A 135 12.28 -85.30 36.37
N ASP A 136 13.24 -85.91 37.08
CA ASP A 136 14.66 -85.66 36.90
C ASP A 136 15.30 -86.79 36.08
N ALA A 137 15.81 -86.45 34.89
CA ALA A 137 16.55 -87.38 34.03
C ALA A 137 18.02 -87.56 34.45
N GLN A 138 18.50 -86.77 35.43
CA GLN A 138 19.85 -86.83 35.98
C GLN A 138 20.96 -86.64 34.93
N GLY A 139 20.68 -85.83 33.90
CA GLY A 139 21.58 -85.62 32.76
C GLY A 139 21.57 -86.74 31.72
N ASN A 140 20.79 -87.81 31.92
CA ASN A 140 20.63 -88.86 30.92
C ASN A 140 19.74 -88.39 29.76
N ARG A 141 20.05 -88.86 28.56
CA ARG A 141 19.24 -88.61 27.37
C ARG A 141 17.96 -89.43 27.39
N ILE A 142 16.83 -88.78 27.10
CA ILE A 142 15.57 -89.46 26.78
C ILE A 142 15.55 -89.73 25.27
N SER A 143 15.56 -91.00 24.87
CA SER A 143 15.49 -91.43 23.46
C SER A 143 14.16 -92.13 23.17
N ASN A 144 13.80 -92.24 21.88
CA ASN A 144 12.57 -92.88 21.41
C ASN A 144 11.27 -92.26 21.94
N LEU A 145 11.30 -90.95 22.24
CA LEU A 145 10.11 -90.16 22.56
C LEU A 145 9.26 -89.95 21.28
N GLY A 146 7.94 -90.06 21.37
CA GLY A 146 7.02 -89.72 20.29
C GLY A 146 6.93 -88.21 20.04
N ASP A 147 6.36 -87.80 18.91
CA ASP A 147 6.10 -86.38 18.65
C ASP A 147 5.00 -85.85 19.60
N PRO A 148 5.09 -84.59 20.04
CA PRO A 148 4.12 -84.00 20.96
C PRO A 148 2.73 -83.92 20.32
N MET A 149 1.67 -84.21 21.08
CA MET A 149 0.28 -84.09 20.64
C MET A 149 -0.43 -82.90 21.30
N ALA A 150 -0.09 -82.59 22.55
CA ALA A 150 -0.61 -81.47 23.31
C ALA A 150 0.49 -80.44 23.63
N ASN A 151 0.09 -79.21 23.94
CA ASN A 151 1.00 -78.07 24.15
C ASN A 151 1.98 -78.24 25.32
N GLN A 152 1.71 -79.16 26.25
CA GLN A 152 2.57 -79.43 27.41
C GLN A 152 3.40 -80.71 27.28
N ASP A 153 3.31 -81.40 26.14
CA ASP A 153 4.11 -82.60 25.88
C ASP A 153 5.58 -82.23 25.64
N ALA A 154 6.48 -83.16 25.97
CA ALA A 154 7.88 -83.00 25.62
C ALA A 154 8.06 -83.13 24.10
N ALA A 155 8.77 -82.19 23.47
CA ALA A 155 9.00 -82.19 22.04
C ALA A 155 10.31 -82.90 21.67
N THR A 156 10.28 -83.72 20.63
CA THR A 156 11.51 -84.27 20.03
C THR A 156 12.28 -83.14 19.33
N LYS A 157 13.61 -83.23 19.27
CA LYS A 157 14.41 -82.25 18.50
C LYS A 157 13.94 -82.18 17.04
N ARG A 158 13.62 -83.33 16.44
CA ARG A 158 13.11 -83.43 15.07
C ARG A 158 11.83 -82.62 14.86
N TYR A 159 10.86 -82.74 15.77
CA TYR A 159 9.62 -81.97 15.71
C TYR A 159 9.87 -80.47 15.77
N VAL A 160 10.72 -80.02 16.70
CA VAL A 160 11.07 -78.59 16.79
C VAL A 160 11.79 -78.11 15.54
N ASP A 161 12.77 -78.86 15.04
CA ASP A 161 13.50 -78.51 13.82
C ASP A 161 12.56 -78.45 12.59
N SER A 162 11.56 -79.34 12.48
CA SER A 162 10.61 -79.34 11.37
C SER A 162 9.66 -78.15 11.44
N GLU A 163 9.09 -77.84 12.61
CA GLU A 163 8.22 -76.67 12.77
C GLU A 163 8.98 -75.36 12.48
N VAL A 164 10.24 -75.27 12.91
CA VAL A 164 11.12 -74.12 12.60
C VAL A 164 11.41 -74.06 11.10
N ALA A 165 11.75 -75.19 10.46
CA ALA A 165 12.01 -75.23 9.03
C ALA A 165 10.77 -74.85 8.20
N ASP A 166 9.59 -75.30 8.60
CA ASP A 166 8.32 -74.94 7.95
C ASP A 166 8.00 -73.46 8.15
N ALA A 167 8.26 -72.91 9.34
CA ALA A 167 8.12 -71.48 9.61
C ALA A 167 9.10 -70.63 8.78
N GLU A 168 10.36 -71.05 8.68
CA GLU A 168 11.38 -70.39 7.86
C GLU A 168 11.04 -70.48 6.37
N ALA A 169 10.55 -71.62 5.89
CA ALA A 169 10.07 -71.79 4.52
C ALA A 169 8.85 -70.90 4.22
N GLY A 170 7.90 -70.81 5.17
CA GLY A 170 6.75 -69.91 5.07
C GLY A 170 7.16 -68.44 5.03
N ALA A 171 8.10 -68.03 5.87
CA ALA A 171 8.66 -66.67 5.87
C ALA A 171 9.41 -66.37 4.56
N ALA A 172 10.19 -67.33 4.05
CA ALA A 172 10.88 -67.19 2.78
C ALA A 172 9.90 -67.10 1.59
N ALA A 173 8.81 -67.86 1.61
CA ALA A 173 7.76 -67.80 0.60
C ALA A 173 7.01 -66.46 0.64
N ALA A 174 6.69 -65.94 1.83
CA ALA A 174 6.08 -64.62 1.99
C ALA A 174 7.00 -63.49 1.49
N LEU A 175 8.29 -63.54 1.83
CA LEU A 175 9.29 -62.60 1.30
C LEU A 175 9.47 -62.71 -0.22
N ALA A 176 9.40 -63.93 -0.77
CA ALA A 176 9.45 -64.16 -2.20
C ALA A 176 8.20 -63.60 -2.91
N GLN A 177 7.01 -63.79 -2.34
CA GLN A 177 5.77 -63.20 -2.85
C GLN A 177 5.84 -61.67 -2.80
N GLU A 178 6.24 -61.08 -1.67
CA GLU A 178 6.40 -59.63 -1.53
C GLU A 178 7.45 -59.08 -2.51
N ARG A 179 8.53 -59.84 -2.77
CA ARG A 179 9.51 -59.51 -3.80
C ARG A 179 8.91 -59.57 -5.21
N GLN A 180 8.10 -60.58 -5.53
CA GLN A 180 7.41 -60.68 -6.82
C GLN A 180 6.40 -59.54 -7.00
N GLU A 181 5.68 -59.17 -5.95
CA GLU A 181 4.75 -58.02 -5.95
C GLU A 181 5.51 -56.70 -6.16
N ARG A 182 6.66 -56.51 -5.51
CA ARG A 182 7.55 -55.37 -5.76
C ARG A 182 8.10 -55.36 -7.18
N ILE A 183 8.61 -56.50 -7.69
CA ILE A 183 9.10 -56.60 -9.07
C ILE A 183 7.98 -56.35 -10.08
N ALA A 184 6.77 -56.83 -9.81
CA ALA A 184 5.59 -56.59 -10.65
C ALA A 184 5.18 -55.11 -10.60
N ALA A 185 5.23 -54.47 -9.43
CA ALA A 185 5.00 -53.05 -9.27
C ALA A 185 6.07 -52.22 -10.00
N ASP A 186 7.36 -52.55 -9.84
CA ASP A 186 8.47 -51.91 -10.55
C ASP A 186 8.37 -52.11 -12.06
N SER A 187 7.98 -53.31 -12.51
CA SER A 187 7.77 -53.62 -13.93
C SER A 187 6.55 -52.90 -14.49
N ALA A 188 5.47 -52.79 -13.71
CA ALA A 188 4.28 -52.02 -14.07
C ALA A 188 4.57 -50.52 -14.10
N GLU A 189 5.37 -50.03 -13.15
CA GLU A 189 5.86 -48.66 -13.14
C GLU A 189 6.79 -48.41 -14.34
N GLN A 190 7.71 -49.32 -14.64
CA GLN A 190 8.59 -49.22 -15.80
C GLN A 190 7.80 -49.29 -17.11
N ALA A 191 6.77 -50.15 -17.20
CA ALA A 191 5.87 -50.22 -18.35
C ALA A 191 5.01 -48.95 -18.47
N ALA A 192 4.53 -48.40 -17.35
CA ALA A 192 3.79 -47.14 -17.31
C ALA A 192 4.68 -45.96 -17.68
N ARG A 193 5.93 -45.91 -17.21
CA ARG A 193 6.95 -44.93 -17.59
C ARG A 193 7.32 -45.08 -19.06
N THR A 194 7.51 -46.29 -19.57
CA THR A 194 7.80 -46.54 -20.98
C THR A 194 6.61 -46.15 -21.87
N LYS A 195 5.38 -46.44 -21.43
CA LYS A 195 4.15 -46.02 -22.10
C LYS A 195 4.01 -44.49 -22.06
N ALA A 196 4.22 -43.87 -20.90
CA ALA A 196 4.21 -42.42 -20.75
C ALA A 196 5.30 -41.77 -21.60
N ASP A 197 6.50 -42.35 -21.67
CA ASP A 197 7.58 -41.91 -22.54
C ASP A 197 7.24 -42.08 -24.01
N ILE A 198 6.58 -43.17 -24.40
CA ILE A 198 6.10 -43.37 -25.78
C ILE A 198 4.98 -42.37 -26.09
N ASP A 199 4.04 -42.15 -25.17
CA ASP A 199 2.94 -41.21 -25.31
C ASP A 199 3.49 -39.77 -25.39
N ILE A 200 4.45 -39.40 -24.53
CA ILE A 200 5.20 -38.15 -24.57
C ILE A 200 6.03 -38.05 -25.84
N ARG A 201 6.71 -39.10 -26.31
CA ARG A 201 7.44 -39.07 -27.59
C ARG A 201 6.51 -38.92 -28.77
N ASN A 202 5.34 -39.55 -28.75
CA ASN A 202 4.31 -39.42 -29.77
C ASN A 202 3.68 -38.02 -29.74
N GLU A 203 3.43 -37.48 -28.55
CA GLU A 203 2.93 -36.13 -28.32
C GLU A 203 3.98 -35.10 -28.74
N ILE A 204 5.23 -35.24 -28.32
CA ILE A 204 6.37 -34.44 -28.77
C ILE A 204 6.51 -34.55 -30.28
N THR A 205 6.45 -35.74 -30.89
CA THR A 205 6.55 -35.92 -32.36
C THR A 205 5.38 -35.26 -33.09
N THR A 206 4.20 -35.28 -32.49
CA THR A 206 2.99 -34.65 -33.01
C THR A 206 3.04 -33.13 -32.87
N ASN A 207 3.41 -32.62 -31.70
CA ASN A 207 3.66 -31.21 -31.39
C ASN A 207 4.83 -30.67 -32.23
N ASN A 208 5.86 -31.47 -32.46
CA ASN A 208 6.98 -31.16 -33.32
C ASN A 208 6.61 -30.94 -34.79
N LYS A 209 5.45 -31.46 -35.23
CA LYS A 209 4.85 -31.22 -36.55
C LYS A 209 3.82 -30.07 -36.54
N ARG A 210 3.43 -29.55 -35.38
CA ARG A 210 2.39 -28.51 -35.20
C ARG A 210 2.89 -27.23 -34.51
N ASN A 211 4.13 -27.22 -34.02
CA ASN A 211 4.70 -26.11 -33.24
C ASN A 211 5.79 -25.39 -34.03
N LEU A 212 5.83 -24.06 -33.87
CA LEU A 212 6.92 -23.21 -34.32
C LEU A 212 8.14 -23.43 -33.39
N ARG A 213 9.31 -23.71 -33.97
CA ARG A 213 10.55 -23.95 -33.21
C ARG A 213 11.57 -22.84 -33.42
N PHE A 214 12.25 -22.48 -32.35
CA PHE A 214 13.34 -21.51 -32.35
C PHE A 214 14.66 -22.24 -32.07
N GLY A 215 15.73 -21.84 -32.75
CA GLY A 215 17.07 -22.47 -32.64
C GLY A 215 17.86 -22.06 -31.40
N TYR A 216 17.18 -21.49 -30.40
CA TYR A 216 17.73 -20.94 -29.16
C TYR A 216 16.67 -21.11 -28.06
N ASP A 217 17.11 -21.03 -26.80
CA ASP A 217 16.22 -21.18 -25.65
C ASP A 217 15.19 -20.06 -25.60
N VAL A 218 13.92 -20.46 -25.57
CA VAL A 218 12.77 -19.55 -25.45
C VAL A 218 12.13 -19.71 -24.08
N ASP A 219 11.68 -18.60 -23.51
CA ASP A 219 11.02 -18.62 -22.21
C ASP A 219 9.63 -19.26 -22.34
N VAL A 220 9.15 -19.89 -21.26
CA VAL A 220 7.87 -20.60 -21.25
C VAL A 220 6.75 -19.61 -21.57
N MET A 221 5.95 -19.90 -22.60
CA MET A 221 4.78 -19.08 -22.93
C MET A 221 3.76 -19.15 -21.77
N PRO A 222 3.09 -18.04 -21.42
CA PRO A 222 2.06 -18.01 -20.38
C PRO A 222 0.95 -19.05 -20.59
N ASP A 223 0.13 -19.30 -19.57
CA ASP A 223 -0.89 -20.35 -19.63
C ASP A 223 -1.94 -20.14 -20.75
N ALA A 224 -2.73 -21.19 -21.05
CA ALA A 224 -3.68 -21.17 -22.15
C ALA A 224 -4.78 -20.09 -21.99
N ALA A 225 -5.12 -19.72 -20.76
CA ALA A 225 -6.05 -18.64 -20.47
C ALA A 225 -5.42 -17.27 -20.77
N THR A 226 -4.13 -17.10 -20.48
CA THR A 226 -3.36 -15.89 -20.73
C THR A 226 -3.03 -15.70 -22.21
N ASN A 227 -2.89 -16.79 -22.98
CA ASN A 227 -2.63 -16.76 -24.42
C ASN A 227 -3.90 -16.77 -25.29
N ALA A 228 -5.08 -17.00 -24.71
CA ALA A 228 -6.33 -17.03 -25.47
C ALA A 228 -6.53 -15.69 -26.19
N ASN A 229 -6.83 -15.74 -27.50
CA ASN A 229 -7.02 -14.59 -28.39
C ASN A 229 -5.79 -13.67 -28.58
N LYS A 230 -4.57 -14.18 -28.33
CA LYS A 230 -3.31 -13.46 -28.57
C LYS A 230 -2.51 -14.06 -29.75
N LEU A 231 -1.79 -13.21 -30.48
CA LEU A 231 -0.76 -13.58 -31.46
C LEU A 231 0.60 -13.79 -30.77
N VAL A 232 1.55 -14.41 -31.46
CA VAL A 232 2.93 -14.60 -30.96
C VAL A 232 3.87 -13.64 -31.69
N GLY A 233 4.45 -12.68 -30.96
CA GLY A 233 5.43 -11.70 -31.45
C GLY A 233 6.82 -11.95 -30.85
N LEU A 234 7.86 -11.25 -31.32
CA LEU A 234 9.22 -11.35 -30.77
C LEU A 234 9.57 -10.07 -30.00
N ASN A 235 10.11 -10.20 -28.79
CA ASN A 235 10.59 -9.06 -27.99
C ASN A 235 11.97 -8.56 -28.49
N ALA A 236 12.52 -7.52 -27.84
CA ALA A 236 13.79 -6.90 -28.23
C ALA A 236 15.00 -7.85 -28.18
N GLN A 237 14.90 -8.96 -27.44
CA GLN A 237 15.89 -10.02 -27.33
C GLN A 237 15.64 -11.16 -28.34
N GLY A 238 14.64 -11.01 -29.22
CA GLY A 238 14.24 -12.01 -30.20
C GLY A 238 13.44 -13.17 -29.62
N LYS A 239 13.01 -13.13 -28.37
CA LYS A 239 12.24 -14.23 -27.75
C LYS A 239 10.73 -14.08 -28.00
N PRO A 240 10.00 -15.19 -28.26
CA PRO A 240 8.56 -15.16 -28.48
C PRO A 240 7.80 -14.75 -27.22
N VAL A 241 6.83 -13.85 -27.37
CA VAL A 241 5.94 -13.34 -26.32
C VAL A 241 4.51 -13.22 -26.87
N PRO A 242 3.45 -13.45 -26.05
CA PRO A 242 2.08 -13.28 -26.48
C PRO A 242 1.74 -11.78 -26.59
N VAL A 243 1.11 -11.39 -27.69
CA VAL A 243 0.69 -10.02 -28.02
C VAL A 243 -0.76 -10.07 -28.50
N SER A 244 -1.64 -9.24 -27.95
CA SER A 244 -3.07 -9.26 -28.27
C SER A 244 -3.35 -9.09 -29.76
N ALA A 245 -4.33 -9.84 -30.29
CA ALA A 245 -4.57 -9.95 -31.74
C ALA A 245 -5.32 -8.76 -32.36
N ASP A 246 -5.76 -7.77 -31.59
CA ASP A 246 -6.58 -6.67 -32.12
C ASP A 246 -6.20 -5.31 -31.50
N ALA A 247 -5.33 -4.58 -32.20
CA ALA A 247 -5.11 -3.16 -31.97
C ALA A 247 -6.28 -2.38 -32.58
N GLY A 248 -7.43 -2.34 -31.89
CA GLY A 248 -8.67 -1.81 -32.50
C GLY A 248 -9.58 -0.94 -31.63
N SER A 249 -9.65 -1.10 -30.31
CA SER A 249 -10.57 -0.27 -29.50
C SER A 249 -9.98 0.24 -28.19
N ASN A 250 -10.15 1.55 -27.97
CA ASN A 250 -9.68 2.28 -26.79
C ASN A 250 -10.21 1.70 -25.46
N THR A 251 -11.26 0.88 -25.49
CA THR A 251 -11.90 0.32 -24.29
C THR A 251 -11.12 -0.84 -23.68
N GLU A 252 -10.47 -1.67 -24.48
CA GLU A 252 -9.66 -2.80 -23.99
C GLU A 252 -8.29 -2.32 -23.51
N LEU A 253 -7.67 -1.36 -24.21
CA LEU A 253 -6.50 -0.64 -23.69
C LEU A 253 -6.82 0.07 -22.37
N SER A 254 -8.03 0.62 -22.22
CA SER A 254 -8.47 1.23 -20.95
C SER A 254 -8.65 0.22 -19.82
N LEU A 255 -9.13 -0.99 -20.11
CA LEU A 255 -9.30 -2.06 -19.13
C LEU A 255 -7.97 -2.69 -18.74
N GLU A 256 -7.06 -2.88 -19.69
CA GLU A 256 -5.70 -3.39 -19.44
C GLU A 256 -4.84 -2.36 -18.68
N LEU A 257 -4.97 -1.06 -19.00
CA LEU A 257 -4.37 0.04 -18.22
C LEU A 257 -5.00 0.23 -16.83
N ALA A 258 -6.25 -0.21 -16.64
CA ALA A 258 -6.95 -0.13 -15.36
C ALA A 258 -6.83 -1.40 -14.49
N ASP A 259 -6.24 -2.48 -15.01
CA ASP A 259 -6.08 -3.73 -14.29
C ASP A 259 -5.05 -3.59 -13.15
N ALA A 260 -5.50 -3.86 -11.93
CA ALA A 260 -4.74 -3.72 -10.68
C ALA A 260 -4.02 -5.01 -10.25
N GLY A 261 -4.22 -6.15 -10.93
CA GLY A 261 -3.39 -7.33 -10.71
C GLY A 261 -1.94 -7.04 -11.13
N MET A 262 -0.92 -7.61 -10.47
CA MET A 262 0.46 -7.50 -10.97
C MET A 262 0.71 -8.64 -11.98
N PRO A 263 1.12 -8.35 -13.24
CA PRO A 263 1.71 -7.11 -13.77
C PRO A 263 0.76 -6.32 -14.70
N GLY A 264 -0.55 -6.28 -14.41
CA GLY A 264 -1.55 -5.49 -15.13
C GLY A 264 -1.19 -4.00 -15.25
N GLY A 265 -1.83 -3.30 -16.19
CA GLY A 265 -1.37 -1.98 -16.65
C GLY A 265 -1.37 -0.89 -15.59
N ALA A 266 -2.18 -0.99 -14.53
CA ALA A 266 -2.09 -0.07 -13.39
C ALA A 266 -0.78 -0.25 -12.59
N GLY A 267 -0.19 -1.45 -12.59
CA GLY A 267 1.12 -1.75 -12.00
C GLY A 267 2.31 -1.38 -12.89
N MET A 268 2.07 -1.00 -14.15
CA MET A 268 3.12 -0.66 -15.13
C MET A 268 3.18 0.83 -15.47
N VAL A 269 2.12 1.58 -15.14
CA VAL A 269 2.08 3.03 -15.27
C VAL A 269 2.32 3.65 -13.90
N GLY A 270 3.42 4.38 -13.75
CA GLY A 270 3.79 5.02 -12.50
C GLY A 270 4.67 6.24 -12.72
N TRP A 271 4.67 7.16 -11.76
CA TRP A 271 5.54 8.33 -11.75
C TRP A 271 6.18 8.43 -10.36
N ASN A 272 7.50 8.67 -10.34
CA ASN A 272 8.25 8.88 -9.09
C ASN A 272 8.21 7.70 -8.09
N GLY A 273 8.15 6.47 -8.58
CA GLY A 273 8.25 5.25 -7.76
C GLY A 273 6.94 4.73 -7.16
N GLU A 274 5.80 5.29 -7.57
CA GLU A 274 4.45 4.81 -7.24
C GLU A 274 3.73 4.41 -8.55
N THR A 275 3.22 3.18 -8.60
CA THR A 275 2.35 2.72 -9.70
C THR A 275 0.91 3.14 -9.43
N VAL A 276 0.07 3.20 -10.47
CA VAL A 276 -1.38 3.45 -10.29
C VAL A 276 -1.99 2.39 -9.35
N ALA A 277 -1.53 1.14 -9.41
CA ALA A 277 -1.94 0.07 -8.49
C ALA A 277 -1.53 0.34 -7.03
N ASP A 278 -0.33 0.89 -6.78
CA ASP A 278 0.12 1.27 -5.43
C ASP A 278 -0.74 2.39 -4.82
N ALA A 279 -1.16 3.36 -5.65
CA ALA A 279 -2.05 4.44 -5.25
C ALA A 279 -3.46 3.93 -4.88
N LEU A 280 -3.93 2.88 -5.55
CA LEU A 280 -5.21 2.21 -5.28
C LEU A 280 -5.17 1.29 -4.04
N ALA A 281 -4.03 0.67 -3.75
CA ALA A 281 -3.89 -0.30 -2.66
C ALA A 281 -3.55 0.30 -1.29
N GLY A 282 -2.90 1.47 -1.24
CA GLY A 282 -2.17 1.87 -0.04
C GLY A 282 -2.90 2.72 1.01
N ILE A 283 -4.02 3.39 0.71
CA ILE A 283 -4.85 4.15 1.67
C ILE A 283 -6.30 4.08 1.21
N MET A 284 -7.15 3.34 1.93
CA MET A 284 -8.51 3.06 1.46
C MET A 284 -9.50 4.19 1.75
N GLY A 285 -9.27 5.03 2.78
CA GLY A 285 -10.02 6.28 3.01
C GLY A 285 -9.25 7.34 3.79
N LYS A 286 -9.51 8.62 3.53
CA LYS A 286 -8.95 9.76 4.27
C LYS A 286 -10.07 10.68 4.77
N THR A 287 -10.03 11.10 6.02
CA THR A 287 -10.97 12.11 6.56
C THR A 287 -10.20 13.10 7.41
N LEU A 288 -10.43 14.40 7.21
CA LEU A 288 -9.78 15.44 8.00
C LEU A 288 -10.85 16.21 8.79
N THR A 289 -10.67 16.29 10.11
CA THR A 289 -11.62 16.94 11.01
C THR A 289 -10.93 18.06 11.78
N ARG A 290 -11.48 19.28 11.73
CA ARG A 290 -11.04 20.40 12.57
C ARG A 290 -11.60 20.25 13.99
N ILE A 291 -10.74 20.31 15.00
CA ILE A 291 -11.13 20.09 16.41
C ILE A 291 -11.41 21.41 17.12
N THR A 292 -10.57 22.43 16.90
CA THR A 292 -10.73 23.75 17.54
C THR A 292 -11.17 24.81 16.54
N ASN A 293 -11.93 25.81 17.01
CA ASN A 293 -12.33 26.98 16.23
C ASN A 293 -12.54 28.21 17.14
N ASN A 294 -11.72 28.35 18.18
CA ASN A 294 -12.06 29.18 19.35
C ASN A 294 -11.25 30.48 19.45
N GLY A 295 -10.43 30.82 18.46
CA GLY A 295 -9.69 32.10 18.43
C GLY A 295 -8.30 32.09 19.07
N PHE A 296 -7.95 31.07 19.85
CA PHE A 296 -6.64 30.89 20.49
C PHE A 296 -5.60 30.26 19.56
N PHE A 297 -4.32 30.28 19.96
CA PHE A 297 -3.26 29.52 19.32
C PHE A 297 -3.25 28.09 19.87
N ALA A 298 -4.01 27.17 19.27
CA ALA A 298 -4.04 25.76 19.65
C ALA A 298 -3.13 24.92 18.74
N ASN A 299 -2.09 24.31 19.29
CA ASN A 299 -1.09 23.59 18.49
C ASN A 299 -0.32 22.51 19.30
N TRP A 300 0.69 21.92 18.67
CA TRP A 300 1.63 20.93 19.20
C TRP A 300 1.01 19.60 19.66
N PRO A 301 0.31 18.84 18.79
CA PRO A 301 -0.03 17.44 19.08
C PRO A 301 1.16 16.48 19.29
N GLN A 302 2.36 16.87 18.86
CA GLN A 302 3.60 16.09 18.94
C GLN A 302 3.80 15.38 20.30
N GLY A 303 4.32 14.16 20.25
CA GLY A 303 4.59 13.33 21.43
C GLY A 303 3.39 12.82 22.24
N LYS A 304 2.13 13.11 21.83
CA LYS A 304 0.97 13.01 22.75
C LYS A 304 -0.29 12.35 22.19
N MET A 305 -0.14 11.36 21.34
CA MET A 305 -1.28 10.56 20.89
C MET A 305 -1.11 9.10 21.22
N PHE A 306 -2.19 8.50 21.69
CA PHE A 306 -2.21 7.10 22.08
C PHE A 306 -3.65 6.57 22.05
N SER A 307 -3.79 5.26 21.91
CA SER A 307 -5.08 4.57 22.03
C SER A 307 -5.23 3.97 23.43
N TRP A 308 -6.38 4.17 24.06
CA TRP A 308 -6.70 3.65 25.39
C TRP A 308 -8.21 3.47 25.57
N LYS A 309 -8.62 2.34 26.15
CA LYS A 309 -10.04 2.00 26.46
C LYS A 309 -11.03 2.28 25.32
N GLY A 310 -10.65 1.92 24.09
CA GLY A 310 -11.50 2.08 22.90
C GLY A 310 -11.67 3.52 22.42
N TYR A 311 -10.77 4.42 22.83
CA TYR A 311 -10.65 5.77 22.30
C TYR A 311 -9.21 6.04 21.86
N ALA A 312 -9.05 6.90 20.85
CA ALA A 312 -7.79 7.57 20.59
C ALA A 312 -7.79 8.92 21.29
N TYR A 313 -6.72 9.21 22.01
CA TYR A 313 -6.50 10.46 22.74
C TYR A 313 -5.51 11.34 21.97
N MET A 314 -5.76 12.64 22.00
CA MET A 314 -4.85 13.64 21.45
C MET A 314 -4.66 14.78 22.44
N GLY A 315 -3.42 14.98 22.85
CA GLY A 315 -3.00 16.11 23.66
C GLY A 315 -2.51 17.29 22.84
N TRP A 316 -2.75 18.51 23.30
CA TRP A 316 -2.16 19.73 22.74
C TRP A 316 -2.03 20.78 23.84
N HIS A 317 -1.57 21.98 23.50
CA HIS A 317 -1.67 23.15 24.39
C HIS A 317 -2.11 24.37 23.60
N ALA A 318 -2.74 25.32 24.29
CA ALA A 318 -3.23 26.54 23.67
C ALA A 318 -3.01 27.76 24.57
N GLY A 319 -2.66 28.89 23.96
CA GLY A 319 -2.47 30.18 24.63
C GLY A 319 -2.73 31.34 23.66
N GLY A 320 -2.31 32.56 24.03
CA GLY A 320 -2.48 33.74 23.18
C GLY A 320 -1.61 33.74 21.92
N LEU A 321 -0.42 33.13 21.96
CA LEU A 321 0.56 33.12 20.86
C LEU A 321 1.60 31.99 21.02
N HIS A 322 2.50 31.85 20.05
CA HIS A 322 3.53 30.81 20.06
C HIS A 322 4.47 30.93 21.29
N GLY A 323 4.39 29.97 22.21
CA GLY A 323 5.26 29.88 23.39
C GLY A 323 4.88 30.80 24.55
N SER A 324 3.65 31.34 24.56
CA SER A 324 3.15 32.27 25.56
C SER A 324 3.08 31.69 26.98
N SER A 325 3.22 32.56 27.98
CA SER A 325 3.15 32.20 29.41
C SER A 325 1.73 31.95 29.92
N ASP A 326 0.71 32.20 29.09
CA ASP A 326 -0.71 31.93 29.36
C ASP A 326 -1.19 30.60 28.74
N ALA A 327 -0.26 29.73 28.31
CA ALA A 327 -0.60 28.47 27.68
C ALA A 327 -1.16 27.45 28.69
N ASP A 328 -2.26 26.79 28.33
CA ASP A 328 -2.85 25.68 29.07
C ASP A 328 -2.68 24.36 28.30
N ALA A 329 -2.55 23.25 29.03
CA ALA A 329 -2.46 21.91 28.47
C ALA A 329 -3.84 21.24 28.40
N TYR A 330 -4.16 20.68 27.23
CA TYR A 330 -5.46 20.09 26.92
C TYR A 330 -5.33 18.68 26.35
N ILE A 331 -6.40 17.90 26.46
CA ILE A 331 -6.57 16.60 25.83
C ILE A 331 -8.02 16.38 25.37
N ILE A 332 -8.20 15.62 24.29
CA ILE A 332 -9.50 15.21 23.74
C ILE A 332 -9.44 13.73 23.38
N ARG A 333 -10.60 13.12 23.22
CA ARG A 333 -10.70 11.74 22.73
C ARG A 333 -11.73 11.57 21.64
N THR A 334 -11.53 10.56 20.81
CA THR A 334 -12.44 10.16 19.72
C THR A 334 -12.46 8.64 19.58
N ARG A 335 -13.54 8.07 19.06
CA ARG A 335 -13.62 6.65 18.70
C ARG A 335 -13.32 6.39 17.22
N ASP A 336 -13.41 7.41 16.38
CA ASP A 336 -13.51 7.24 14.93
C ASP A 336 -12.79 8.33 14.13
N GLY A 337 -12.09 9.27 14.79
CA GLY A 337 -11.38 10.36 14.15
C GLY A 337 -12.27 11.49 13.62
N VAL A 338 -13.59 11.42 13.85
CA VAL A 338 -14.58 12.37 13.31
C VAL A 338 -15.44 12.95 14.43
N ASN A 339 -15.89 12.11 15.36
CA ASN A 339 -16.70 12.48 16.50
C ASN A 339 -15.81 12.58 17.75
N PHE A 340 -15.77 13.77 18.34
CA PHE A 340 -14.91 14.10 19.47
C PHE A 340 -15.72 14.30 20.75
N SER A 341 -15.10 14.00 21.89
CA SER A 341 -15.62 14.39 23.20
C SER A 341 -15.50 15.91 23.41
N ASP A 342 -16.00 16.37 24.56
CA ASP A 342 -15.56 17.65 25.11
C ASP A 342 -14.04 17.67 25.32
N ILE A 343 -13.47 18.88 25.31
CA ILE A 343 -12.06 19.14 25.59
C ILE A 343 -11.84 19.08 27.11
N PHE A 344 -10.85 18.33 27.55
CA PHE A 344 -10.47 18.23 28.97
C PHE A 344 -9.19 19.02 29.24
N THR A 345 -9.21 19.85 30.27
CA THR A 345 -8.02 20.56 30.76
C THR A 345 -7.17 19.59 31.59
N VAL A 346 -5.88 19.53 31.29
CA VAL A 346 -4.89 18.74 32.03
C VAL A 346 -4.22 19.60 33.10
N ALA A 347 -3.72 20.77 32.70
CA ALA A 347 -3.03 21.71 33.57
C ALA A 347 -3.27 23.13 33.07
N THR A 348 -3.47 24.05 34.00
CA THR A 348 -3.60 25.47 33.69
C THR A 348 -2.30 26.20 33.96
N HIS A 349 -2.04 27.27 33.21
CA HIS A 349 -0.99 28.23 33.52
C HIS A 349 -1.17 28.82 34.93
N THR A 350 -0.07 29.34 35.47
CA THR A 350 -0.08 30.20 36.67
C THR A 350 0.09 31.66 36.25
N SER A 351 0.12 32.59 37.20
CA SER A 351 0.36 34.01 36.88
C SER A 351 1.67 34.26 36.14
N ASN A 352 2.66 33.38 36.30
CA ASN A 352 4.03 33.57 35.81
C ASN A 352 4.54 32.41 34.96
N GLU A 353 3.78 31.32 34.76
CA GLU A 353 4.25 30.10 34.09
C GLU A 353 3.20 29.51 33.17
N GLY A 354 3.54 29.31 31.90
CA GLY A 354 2.70 28.60 30.93
C GLY A 354 2.84 27.08 31.08
N ALA A 355 1.73 26.36 31.01
CA ALA A 355 1.65 24.90 31.08
C ALA A 355 1.60 24.26 29.68
N ALA A 356 2.55 23.38 29.39
CA ALA A 356 2.61 22.65 28.13
C ALA A 356 3.07 21.21 28.36
N TRP A 357 2.31 20.22 27.90
CA TRP A 357 2.73 18.83 27.97
C TRP A 357 3.27 18.31 26.64
N PHE A 358 4.17 17.35 26.71
CA PHE A 358 4.89 16.80 25.55
C PHE A 358 5.11 15.29 25.60
N SER A 359 4.80 14.65 26.73
CA SER A 359 4.85 13.20 26.89
C SER A 359 3.65 12.74 27.73
N VAL A 360 2.89 11.79 27.18
CA VAL A 360 1.76 11.15 27.85
C VAL A 360 1.55 9.75 27.28
N GLY A 361 1.15 8.82 28.14
CA GLY A 361 0.66 7.54 27.71
C GLY A 361 0.01 6.74 28.84
N VAL A 362 -0.05 5.43 28.63
CA VAL A 362 -0.73 4.48 29.50
C VAL A 362 0.30 3.68 30.28
N THR A 363 0.11 3.56 31.59
CA THR A 363 0.94 2.72 32.48
C THR A 363 0.52 1.26 32.41
N ALA A 364 1.34 0.35 32.95
CA ALA A 364 0.99 -1.06 33.09
C ALA A 364 -0.23 -1.28 34.02
N GLU A 365 -0.55 -0.32 34.89
CA GLU A 365 -1.70 -0.35 35.79
C GLU A 365 -2.97 0.24 35.18
N ASP A 366 -2.99 0.43 33.85
CA ASP A 366 -4.15 0.93 33.11
C ASP A 366 -4.61 2.32 33.59
N THR A 367 -3.64 3.16 33.94
CA THR A 367 -3.83 4.59 34.27
C THR A 367 -3.04 5.46 33.30
N LEU A 368 -3.50 6.70 33.09
CA LEU A 368 -2.78 7.67 32.27
C LEU A 368 -1.79 8.43 33.13
N ILE A 369 -0.60 8.63 32.58
CA ILE A 369 0.45 9.47 33.17
C ILE A 369 1.07 10.34 32.08
N GLY A 370 1.40 11.58 32.41
CA GLY A 370 2.13 12.48 31.52
C GLY A 370 2.97 13.49 32.29
N ILE A 371 3.90 14.13 31.59
CA ILE A 371 4.77 15.17 32.14
C ILE A 371 4.37 16.51 31.55
N VAL A 372 3.93 17.43 32.42
CA VAL A 372 3.62 18.82 32.06
C VAL A 372 4.82 19.69 32.41
N ARG A 373 5.26 20.49 31.42
CA ARG A 373 6.27 21.53 31.58
C ARG A 373 5.58 22.84 31.98
N PHE A 374 6.14 23.52 32.98
CA PHE A 374 5.81 24.89 33.34
C PHE A 374 7.00 25.79 33.04
N ARG A 375 6.80 26.85 32.24
CA ARG A 375 7.87 27.72 31.76
C ARG A 375 7.55 29.19 32.03
N GLN A 376 8.51 29.93 32.60
CA GLN A 376 8.33 31.32 33.02
C GLN A 376 8.41 32.38 31.89
N GLY A 377 8.71 31.97 30.67
CA GLY A 377 8.89 32.88 29.53
C GLY A 377 8.75 32.17 28.19
N ALA A 378 8.97 32.91 27.10
CA ALA A 378 8.82 32.39 25.74
C ALA A 378 10.07 31.68 25.18
N SER A 379 11.25 31.91 25.78
CA SER A 379 12.53 31.31 25.38
C SER A 379 12.75 29.93 26.01
N ASP A 380 13.47 29.05 25.33
CA ASP A 380 13.91 27.75 25.85
C ASP A 380 14.92 27.85 27.00
N ASP A 381 15.56 29.02 27.18
CA ASP A 381 16.45 29.31 28.31
C ASP A 381 15.70 29.80 29.58
N SER A 382 14.38 29.97 29.49
CA SER A 382 13.58 30.41 30.64
C SER A 382 13.61 29.35 31.75
N PRO A 383 13.44 29.72 33.04
CA PRO A 383 13.25 28.75 34.11
C PRO A 383 12.10 27.78 33.79
N ILE A 384 12.41 26.48 33.86
CA ILE A 384 11.50 25.38 33.54
C ILE A 384 11.41 24.44 34.74
N ARG A 385 10.19 24.01 35.07
CA ARG A 385 9.93 22.88 35.97
C ARG A 385 8.98 21.89 35.31
N HIS A 386 9.04 20.63 35.74
CA HIS A 386 8.18 19.57 35.23
C HIS A 386 7.39 18.94 36.36
N VAL A 387 6.16 18.53 36.08
CA VAL A 387 5.26 17.91 37.05
C VAL A 387 4.54 16.73 36.40
N PHE A 388 4.42 15.62 37.12
CA PHE A 388 3.61 14.50 36.66
C PHE A 388 2.12 14.82 36.79
N TYR A 389 1.34 14.41 35.81
CA TYR A 389 -0.13 14.46 35.86
C TYR A 389 -0.69 13.08 35.61
N ARG A 390 -1.72 12.71 36.35
CA ARG A 390 -2.35 11.39 36.28
C ARG A 390 -3.85 11.47 36.05
N SER A 391 -4.39 10.45 35.40
CA SER A 391 -5.82 10.27 35.23
C SER A 391 -6.21 8.80 35.18
N SER A 392 -7.25 8.42 35.93
CA SER A 392 -7.81 7.05 35.90
C SER A 392 -8.98 6.90 34.91
N ASN A 393 -9.51 8.01 34.38
CA ASN A 393 -10.70 8.04 33.51
C ASN A 393 -10.47 8.80 32.17
N GLY A 394 -9.34 9.50 32.05
CA GLY A 394 -8.94 10.30 30.89
C GLY A 394 -9.65 11.65 30.75
N SER A 395 -10.58 12.00 31.63
CA SER A 395 -11.30 13.29 31.63
C SER A 395 -10.93 14.20 32.80
N SER A 396 -10.44 13.63 33.90
CA SER A 396 -10.06 14.37 35.11
C SER A 396 -8.59 14.11 35.41
N TRP A 397 -7.80 15.18 35.50
CA TRP A 397 -6.36 15.10 35.69
C TRP A 397 -5.94 15.69 37.03
N THR A 398 -4.99 15.06 37.70
CA THR A 398 -4.47 15.49 39.00
C THR A 398 -2.96 15.60 38.95
N ALA A 399 -2.43 16.70 39.48
CA ALA A 399 -1.00 16.91 39.62
C ALA A 399 -0.41 15.95 40.68
N GLY A 400 0.70 15.31 40.33
CA GLY A 400 1.55 14.51 41.21
C GLY A 400 2.80 15.29 41.64
N ASN A 401 3.92 14.60 41.80
CA ASN A 401 5.15 15.26 42.24
C ASN A 401 5.85 16.02 41.11
N ALA A 402 6.71 16.95 41.52
CA ALA A 402 7.66 17.59 40.62
C ALA A 402 8.69 16.58 40.12
N PHE A 403 9.02 16.67 38.83
CA PHE A 403 10.04 15.85 38.20
C PHE A 403 11.29 16.68 37.91
N THR A 404 12.40 16.32 38.54
CA THR A 404 13.67 17.06 38.44
C THR A 404 14.77 16.12 37.97
N MET A 405 15.29 16.40 36.78
CA MET A 405 16.45 15.74 36.19
C MET A 405 17.33 16.83 35.57
N THR A 406 18.64 16.67 35.67
CA THR A 406 19.61 17.57 35.03
C THR A 406 20.58 16.80 34.14
N THR A 407 21.14 17.50 33.16
CA THR A 407 22.26 17.00 32.36
C THR A 407 23.54 16.95 33.19
N ALA A 408 24.61 16.37 32.64
CA ALA A 408 25.91 16.38 33.31
C ALA A 408 26.44 17.81 33.60
N SER A 409 26.02 18.80 32.80
CA SER A 409 26.39 20.21 32.98
C SER A 409 25.50 20.96 33.99
N GLY A 410 24.43 20.30 34.49
CA GLY A 410 23.42 20.91 35.34
C GLY A 410 22.26 21.57 34.59
N ALA A 411 22.21 21.50 33.25
CA ALA A 411 21.11 22.04 32.47
C ALA A 411 19.81 21.27 32.75
N THR A 412 18.68 21.98 32.82
CA THR A 412 17.35 21.36 32.91
C THR A 412 16.87 21.02 31.50
N PRO A 413 16.27 19.83 31.27
CA PRO A 413 15.68 19.50 29.98
C PRO A 413 14.66 20.55 29.51
N THR A 414 14.72 20.89 28.23
CA THR A 414 13.82 21.86 27.61
C THR A 414 12.39 21.33 27.55
N LEU A 415 12.24 20.01 27.35
CA LEU A 415 10.99 19.25 27.43
C LEU A 415 11.25 17.74 27.44
N TYR A 416 10.22 16.98 27.81
CA TYR A 416 10.17 15.52 27.66
C TYR A 416 9.21 15.13 26.55
N HIS A 417 9.67 14.39 25.56
CA HIS A 417 8.93 14.11 24.33
C HIS A 417 8.78 12.63 24.05
N GLY A 418 7.59 12.25 23.59
CA GLY A 418 7.26 10.87 23.25
C GLY A 418 7.05 10.00 24.49
N PHE A 419 6.42 8.85 24.29
CA PHE A 419 6.12 7.92 25.37
C PHE A 419 6.17 6.49 24.85
N CYS A 420 6.76 5.59 25.60
CA CYS A 420 6.70 4.16 25.33
C CYS A 420 6.75 3.37 26.62
N LEU A 421 5.71 2.57 26.89
CA LEU A 421 5.70 1.62 27.99
C LEU A 421 6.67 0.47 27.67
N LEU A 422 7.51 0.05 28.61
CA LEU A 422 8.44 -1.08 28.48
C LEU A 422 7.83 -2.36 29.10
N PRO A 423 8.34 -3.55 28.73
CA PRO A 423 7.84 -4.83 29.27
C PRO A 423 8.00 -4.97 30.80
N ASN A 424 8.96 -4.26 31.40
CA ASN A 424 9.19 -4.26 32.85
C ASN A 424 8.21 -3.37 33.63
N GLY A 425 7.25 -2.72 32.96
CA GLY A 425 6.27 -1.82 33.57
C GLY A 425 6.72 -0.38 33.74
N ASN A 426 8.01 -0.08 33.52
CA ASN A 426 8.50 1.29 33.40
C ASN A 426 8.10 1.89 32.05
N PHE A 427 8.11 3.21 31.92
CA PHE A 427 7.97 3.85 30.61
C PHE A 427 9.20 4.71 30.31
N ILE A 428 9.49 4.89 29.02
CA ILE A 428 10.51 5.83 28.56
C ILE A 428 9.88 7.06 27.95
N THR A 429 10.54 8.20 28.17
CA THR A 429 10.29 9.45 27.45
C THR A 429 11.62 10.06 27.04
N GLY A 430 11.68 10.63 25.85
CA GLY A 430 12.86 11.34 25.36
C GLY A 430 13.02 12.67 26.09
N TYR A 431 14.26 13.17 26.16
CA TYR A 431 14.57 14.51 26.63
C TYR A 431 15.65 15.12 25.75
N HIS A 432 15.64 16.44 25.64
CA HIS A 432 16.78 17.20 25.17
C HIS A 432 16.96 18.42 26.07
N ALA A 433 18.19 18.91 26.16
CA ALA A 433 18.52 20.10 26.94
C ALA A 433 19.26 21.13 26.08
N ALA A 434 19.24 22.38 26.53
CA ALA A 434 19.88 23.51 25.83
C ALA A 434 21.40 23.36 25.68
N ASP A 435 22.04 22.54 26.52
CA ASP A 435 23.47 22.22 26.40
C ASP A 435 23.79 21.20 25.30
N GLY A 436 22.77 20.65 24.63
CA GLY A 436 22.90 19.66 23.56
C GLY A 436 22.78 18.21 24.00
N GLU A 437 22.72 17.89 25.30
CA GLU A 437 22.51 16.50 25.74
C GLU A 437 21.13 16.00 25.25
N LEU A 438 21.12 14.88 24.51
CA LEU A 438 19.91 14.21 24.01
C LEU A 438 19.88 12.79 24.56
N GLY A 439 18.73 12.37 25.06
CA GLY A 439 18.58 11.03 25.61
C GLY A 439 17.15 10.64 25.88
N TYR A 440 16.97 9.57 26.64
CA TYR A 440 15.70 9.19 27.22
C TYR A 440 15.86 8.89 28.71
N VAL A 441 14.77 9.04 29.44
CA VAL A 441 14.67 8.62 30.84
C VAL A 441 13.71 7.45 30.93
N GLU A 442 14.13 6.39 31.61
CA GLU A 442 13.28 5.27 31.99
C GLU A 442 12.73 5.54 33.40
N ILE A 443 11.41 5.57 33.54
CA ILE A 443 10.71 6.01 34.74
C ILE A 443 9.78 4.91 35.23
N ASN A 444 9.86 4.58 36.51
CA ASN A 444 8.85 3.77 37.17
C ASN A 444 7.59 4.61 37.42
N PRO A 445 6.42 4.27 36.86
CA PRO A 445 5.22 5.11 36.95
C PRO A 445 4.66 5.26 38.38
N ASN A 446 5.01 4.35 39.29
CA ASN A 446 4.47 4.28 40.64
C ASN A 446 5.34 5.00 41.65
N THR A 447 6.66 4.80 41.56
CA THR A 447 7.64 5.43 42.47
C THR A 447 8.23 6.71 41.92
N GLU A 448 8.08 6.97 40.62
CA GLU A 448 8.68 8.08 39.87
C GLU A 448 10.23 8.08 39.90
N ALA A 449 10.83 6.99 40.38
CA ALA A 449 12.26 6.76 40.26
C ALA A 449 12.63 6.63 38.78
N TYR A 450 13.75 7.25 38.39
CA TYR A 450 14.19 7.27 37.00
C TYR A 450 15.64 6.84 36.82
N THR A 451 15.95 6.34 35.63
CA THR A 451 17.31 6.12 35.13
C THR A 451 17.49 6.93 33.85
N LYS A 452 18.59 7.68 33.76
CA LYS A 452 18.90 8.55 32.60
C LYS A 452 19.83 7.84 31.62
N HIS A 453 19.46 7.85 30.34
CA HIS A 453 20.24 7.26 29.26
C HIS A 453 20.58 8.33 28.22
N VAL A 454 21.86 8.65 28.06
CA VAL A 454 22.35 9.61 27.07
C VAL A 454 22.51 8.91 25.72
N ILE A 455 21.86 9.43 24.68
CA ILE A 455 22.01 8.96 23.28
C ILE A 455 23.11 9.76 22.59
N LEU A 456 23.06 11.09 22.68
CA LEU A 456 24.07 12.00 22.14
C LEU A 456 24.55 12.94 23.24
N THR A 457 25.87 13.05 23.35
CA THR A 457 26.52 14.03 24.22
C THR A 457 26.42 15.45 23.62
N PRO A 458 26.58 16.51 24.45
CA PRO A 458 26.70 17.89 23.97
C PRO A 458 27.64 18.06 22.77
N ALA A 459 28.79 17.40 22.77
CA ALA A 459 29.77 17.49 21.68
C ALA A 459 29.28 16.87 20.36
N GLN A 460 28.34 15.93 20.40
CA GLN A 460 27.81 15.23 19.22
C GLN A 460 26.55 15.90 18.65
N ASN A 461 25.85 16.71 19.44
CA ASN A 461 24.52 17.21 19.11
C ASN A 461 24.44 18.74 19.10
N MET A 462 25.58 19.42 19.09
CA MET A 462 25.69 20.87 18.97
C MET A 462 26.33 21.24 17.63
N TYR A 463 25.70 22.14 16.89
CA TYR A 463 26.23 22.72 15.67
C TYR A 463 25.99 24.22 15.64
N ASN A 464 27.04 25.02 15.47
CA ASN A 464 27.00 26.50 15.50
C ASN A 464 26.24 27.08 16.72
N GLY A 465 26.43 26.48 17.90
CA GLY A 465 25.84 26.98 19.14
C GLY A 465 24.38 26.58 19.35
N ALA A 466 23.84 25.64 18.58
CA ALA A 466 22.46 25.20 18.72
C ALA A 466 22.31 23.68 18.57
N VAL A 467 21.23 23.15 19.15
CA VAL A 467 20.97 21.72 19.29
C VAL A 467 20.49 21.12 17.96
N VAL A 468 21.10 20.02 17.50
CA VAL A 468 20.76 19.43 16.20
C VAL A 468 19.54 18.53 16.29
N HIS A 469 19.60 17.48 17.11
CA HIS A 469 18.56 16.48 17.28
C HIS A 469 17.77 16.73 18.55
N VAL A 470 16.43 16.72 18.43
CA VAL A 470 15.48 16.98 19.52
C VAL A 470 14.24 16.09 19.39
N GLU A 471 13.34 16.15 20.38
CA GLU A 471 11.95 15.65 20.28
C GLU A 471 11.82 14.19 19.82
N LEU A 472 12.31 13.25 20.63
CA LEU A 472 12.29 11.82 20.31
C LEU A 472 10.86 11.23 20.30
N ASN A 473 10.56 10.36 19.35
CA ASN A 473 9.39 9.47 19.40
C ASN A 473 9.83 8.01 19.44
N PHE A 474 8.89 7.14 19.83
CA PHE A 474 9.16 5.74 20.12
C PHE A 474 8.09 4.84 19.50
N LEU A 475 8.51 3.68 19.00
CA LEU A 475 7.61 2.60 18.60
C LEU A 475 8.16 1.25 19.10
N ARG A 476 7.46 0.62 20.04
CA ARG A 476 7.85 -0.68 20.61
C ARG A 476 7.34 -1.83 19.75
N ARG A 477 8.18 -2.85 19.59
CA ARG A 477 7.84 -4.13 18.98
C ARG A 477 7.97 -5.22 20.04
N ASP A 478 6.84 -5.73 20.50
CA ASP A 478 6.77 -6.63 21.67
C ASP A 478 7.37 -8.00 21.40
N ASP A 479 7.24 -8.50 20.17
CA ASP A 479 7.75 -9.81 19.75
C ASP A 479 9.29 -9.92 19.75
N THR A 480 9.99 -8.78 19.70
CA THR A 480 11.45 -8.71 19.59
C THR A 480 12.09 -7.91 20.72
N ASN A 481 11.29 -7.36 21.65
CA ASN A 481 11.74 -6.45 22.71
C ASN A 481 12.55 -5.26 22.18
N LYS A 482 12.24 -4.78 20.97
CA LYS A 482 12.92 -3.65 20.36
C LYS A 482 12.07 -2.39 20.41
N VAL A 483 12.70 -1.25 20.67
CA VAL A 483 12.08 0.07 20.54
C VAL A 483 12.79 0.82 19.44
N LEU A 484 12.02 1.20 18.42
CA LEU A 484 12.48 2.12 17.40
C LEU A 484 12.39 3.54 17.95
N ILE A 485 13.47 4.30 17.83
CA ILE A 485 13.59 5.68 18.30
C ILE A 485 13.84 6.56 17.09
N THR A 486 13.09 7.64 16.95
CA THR A 486 13.26 8.66 15.90
C THR A 486 13.44 10.02 16.54
N SER A 487 14.31 10.87 15.98
CA SER A 487 14.44 12.27 16.38
C SER A 487 13.82 13.23 15.35
N ARG A 488 13.69 14.49 15.74
CA ARG A 488 13.59 15.63 14.84
C ARG A 488 14.98 16.25 14.65
N SER A 489 15.25 16.81 13.48
CA SER A 489 16.41 17.69 13.27
C SER A 489 15.97 19.17 13.26
N GLN A 490 16.65 20.03 14.04
CA GLN A 490 16.44 21.48 14.05
C GLN A 490 17.22 22.20 12.94
N PHE A 491 18.30 21.58 12.42
CA PHE A 491 19.20 22.21 11.44
C PHE A 491 19.06 21.59 10.05
N ALA A 492 18.21 22.22 9.25
CA ALA A 492 17.84 21.80 7.91
C ALA A 492 18.99 21.73 6.89
N SER A 493 20.18 22.23 7.19
CA SER A 493 21.33 22.15 6.27
C SER A 493 22.46 21.24 6.76
N TYR A 494 22.30 20.62 7.92
CA TYR A 494 23.38 19.89 8.58
C TYR A 494 23.15 18.38 8.59
N GLN A 495 22.03 17.92 9.15
CA GLN A 495 21.77 16.49 9.31
C GLN A 495 20.28 16.17 9.27
N ASN A 496 19.92 15.08 8.59
CA ASN A 496 18.54 14.57 8.55
C ASN A 496 18.11 14.04 9.93
N PRO A 497 16.80 13.90 10.19
CA PRO A 497 16.30 13.21 11.37
C PRO A 497 17.00 11.85 11.58
N GLY A 498 17.34 11.52 12.83
CA GLY A 498 18.06 10.31 13.19
C GLY A 498 17.15 9.19 13.64
N MET A 499 17.61 7.94 13.45
CA MET A 499 16.97 6.72 13.95
C MET A 499 17.93 5.88 14.78
N TRP A 500 17.39 5.24 15.80
CA TRP A 500 18.07 4.24 16.62
C TRP A 500 17.12 3.08 16.91
N VAL A 501 17.69 1.94 17.25
CA VAL A 501 16.97 0.79 17.79
C VAL A 501 17.56 0.44 19.15
N LEU A 502 16.72 0.52 20.17
CA LEU A 502 17.01 0.06 21.52
C LEU A 502 16.53 -1.38 21.64
N ASP A 503 17.43 -2.29 22.00
CA ASP A 503 17.09 -3.64 22.42
C ASP A 503 16.89 -3.63 23.94
N VAL A 504 15.64 -3.74 24.37
CA VAL A 504 15.24 -3.64 25.79
C VAL A 504 15.70 -4.87 26.59
N GLY A 505 15.88 -6.02 25.93
CA GLY A 505 16.33 -7.24 26.60
C GLY A 505 17.81 -7.17 27.00
N THR A 506 18.63 -6.49 26.21
CA THR A 506 20.07 -6.34 26.43
C THR A 506 20.48 -4.96 26.96
N GLY A 507 19.58 -3.96 26.87
CA GLY A 507 19.88 -2.55 27.13
C GLY A 507 20.76 -1.90 26.06
N SER A 508 21.02 -2.58 24.94
CA SER A 508 21.91 -2.09 23.90
C SER A 508 21.21 -1.12 22.94
N LEU A 509 21.88 -0.02 22.62
CA LEU A 509 21.40 0.97 21.66
C LEU A 509 22.25 0.91 20.40
N SER A 510 21.61 0.87 19.23
CA SER A 510 22.31 0.93 17.95
C SER A 510 23.06 2.25 17.75
N GLY A 511 23.97 2.29 16.77
CA GLY A 511 24.43 3.56 16.22
C GLY A 511 23.29 4.34 15.56
N MET A 512 23.43 5.66 15.45
CA MET A 512 22.47 6.51 14.74
C MET A 512 22.52 6.26 13.23
N VAL A 513 21.36 6.08 12.62
CA VAL A 513 21.20 6.07 11.15
C VAL A 513 20.40 7.31 10.72
N PRO A 514 20.94 8.19 9.86
CA PRO A 514 20.16 9.29 9.29
C PRO A 514 19.02 8.76 8.40
N THR A 515 17.82 9.31 8.55
CA THR A 515 16.69 9.03 7.66
C THR A 515 16.88 9.70 6.30
N GLY A 516 16.17 9.21 5.26
CA GLY A 516 16.03 9.93 3.99
C GLY A 516 14.83 10.90 3.97
N ILE A 517 14.27 11.25 5.13
CA ILE A 517 13.22 12.28 5.23
C ILE A 517 13.87 13.65 4.93
N PRO A 518 13.23 14.51 4.10
CA PRO A 518 13.74 15.84 3.78
C PRO A 518 14.02 16.71 5.01
N PHE A 519 14.88 17.71 4.80
CA PHE A 519 15.26 18.67 5.82
C PHE A 519 14.09 19.58 6.26
N SER A 520 14.17 20.15 7.48
CA SER A 520 13.13 21.05 8.06
C SER A 520 11.77 20.37 8.34
N VAL A 521 11.79 19.17 8.94
CA VAL A 521 10.55 18.48 9.33
C VAL A 521 10.22 18.65 10.82
N ASN A 522 8.93 18.57 11.11
CA ASN A 522 8.40 18.32 12.45
C ASN A 522 8.81 16.91 12.96
N PRO A 523 8.56 16.58 14.24
CA PRO A 523 8.94 15.28 14.79
C PRO A 523 8.50 14.10 13.93
N VAL A 524 9.38 13.14 13.74
CA VAL A 524 9.08 11.92 13.00
C VAL A 524 8.34 10.98 13.94
N THR A 525 7.07 10.67 13.65
CA THR A 525 6.28 9.75 14.48
C THR A 525 6.17 8.38 13.81
N PRO A 526 6.84 7.34 14.35
CA PRO A 526 6.66 5.97 13.91
C PRO A 526 5.38 5.39 14.52
N VAL A 527 4.56 4.74 13.69
CA VAL A 527 3.33 4.05 14.11
C VAL A 527 3.13 2.80 13.25
N PHE A 528 2.57 1.73 13.81
CA PHE A 528 2.20 0.57 13.00
C PHE A 528 1.02 0.90 12.07
N ALA A 529 1.05 0.37 10.85
CA ALA A 529 -0.15 0.27 10.03
C ALA A 529 -1.08 -0.82 10.60
N PRO A 530 -2.41 -0.75 10.32
CA PRO A 530 -3.33 -1.83 10.65
C PRO A 530 -2.85 -3.20 10.17
N GLY A 531 -3.09 -4.23 10.99
CA GLY A 531 -2.60 -5.58 10.74
C GLY A 531 -1.11 -5.81 11.09
N TYR A 532 -0.40 -4.80 11.60
CA TYR A 532 1.00 -4.93 12.07
C TYR A 532 1.94 -5.55 11.03
N GLN A 533 1.83 -5.13 9.76
CA GLN A 533 2.71 -5.61 8.69
C GLN A 533 3.75 -4.58 8.27
N ARG A 534 3.51 -3.30 8.57
CA ARG A 534 4.31 -2.16 8.11
C ARG A 534 4.41 -1.09 9.19
N VAL A 535 5.44 -0.26 9.09
CA VAL A 535 5.63 0.93 9.92
C VAL A 535 5.44 2.17 9.06
N LEU A 536 4.61 3.09 9.56
CA LEU A 536 4.37 4.39 8.99
C LEU A 536 5.17 5.42 9.79
N PHE A 537 5.89 6.29 9.09
CA PHE A 537 6.64 7.40 9.63
C PHE A 537 5.93 8.67 9.23
N VAL A 538 5.15 9.21 10.16
CA VAL A 538 4.35 10.40 9.95
C VAL A 538 5.21 11.62 10.24
N VAL A 539 5.42 12.42 9.20
CA VAL A 539 6.20 13.66 9.26
C VAL A 539 5.37 14.81 8.73
N ALA A 540 5.74 16.04 9.07
CA ALA A 540 5.22 17.21 8.38
C ALA A 540 6.37 18.10 8.00
N ASN A 541 6.48 18.42 6.71
CA ASN A 541 7.45 19.40 6.24
C ASN A 541 7.04 20.77 6.77
N ARG A 542 7.98 21.46 7.41
CA ARG A 542 7.92 22.91 7.53
C ARG A 542 8.40 23.49 6.20
N TYR A 543 7.88 24.66 5.86
CA TYR A 543 8.22 25.34 4.61
C TYR A 543 9.75 25.53 4.44
N ASP A 544 10.24 25.39 3.21
CA ASP A 544 11.63 25.68 2.81
C ASP A 544 11.68 27.09 2.19
N SER A 545 12.28 28.04 2.92
CA SER A 545 12.36 29.45 2.49
C SER A 545 13.36 29.70 1.36
N LEU A 546 14.17 28.71 0.98
CA LEU A 546 15.20 28.85 -0.04
C LEU A 546 14.77 28.32 -1.42
N ASP A 547 13.63 27.61 -1.49
CA ASP A 547 13.11 27.04 -2.73
C ASP A 547 11.56 27.07 -2.78
N LEU A 548 11.01 28.15 -3.36
CA LEU A 548 9.58 28.35 -3.59
C LEU A 548 8.91 27.27 -4.48
N THR A 549 9.71 26.39 -5.11
CA THR A 549 9.23 25.27 -5.93
C THR A 549 9.17 23.94 -5.19
N ARG A 550 9.75 23.85 -3.99
CA ARG A 550 9.70 22.67 -3.12
C ARG A 550 8.42 22.57 -2.29
N GLU A 551 8.21 21.35 -1.78
CA GLU A 551 6.97 20.86 -1.18
C GLU A 551 6.36 21.80 -0.13
N GLN A 552 5.15 22.31 -0.42
CA GLN A 552 4.33 23.07 0.54
C GLN A 552 4.09 22.29 1.84
N ALA A 553 3.90 23.02 2.94
CA ALA A 553 3.53 22.45 4.24
C ALA A 553 2.44 21.38 4.11
N GLY A 554 2.72 20.20 4.67
CA GLY A 554 1.86 19.04 4.49
C GLY A 554 2.26 17.90 5.42
N LEU A 555 1.28 17.05 5.72
CA LEU A 555 1.48 15.77 6.38
C LEU A 555 1.95 14.76 5.33
N TRP A 556 3.04 14.08 5.64
CA TRP A 556 3.65 13.04 4.84
C TRP A 556 3.71 11.76 5.64
N VAL A 557 3.51 10.64 4.96
CA VAL A 557 3.66 9.31 5.52
C VAL A 557 4.71 8.58 4.69
N TYR A 558 5.80 8.20 5.33
CA TYR A 558 6.78 7.29 4.76
C TYR A 558 6.49 5.89 5.27
N GLU A 559 6.38 4.94 4.37
CA GLU A 559 6.01 3.56 4.70
C GLU A 559 7.19 2.62 4.46
N ALA A 560 7.37 1.67 5.38
CA ALA A 560 8.39 0.65 5.30
C ALA A 560 7.87 -0.71 5.80
N SER A 561 8.48 -1.78 5.31
CA SER A 561 8.31 -3.10 5.92
C SER A 561 8.78 -3.05 7.39
N ILE A 562 8.23 -3.92 8.25
CA ILE A 562 8.68 -3.98 9.65
C ILE A 562 10.18 -4.29 9.74
N SER A 563 10.69 -5.18 8.88
CA SER A 563 12.10 -5.50 8.81
C SER A 563 12.93 -4.27 8.43
N ASP A 564 12.54 -3.51 7.41
CA ASP A 564 13.29 -2.33 6.99
C ASP A 564 13.28 -1.23 8.06
N ALA A 565 12.14 -1.02 8.74
CA ALA A 565 12.04 -0.04 9.81
C ALA A 565 12.97 -0.37 10.99
N PHE A 566 12.95 -1.61 11.49
CA PHE A 566 13.76 -2.04 12.64
C PHE A 566 15.20 -2.43 12.29
N ASN A 567 15.53 -2.58 11.01
CA ASN A 567 16.91 -2.66 10.53
C ASN A 567 17.44 -1.28 10.08
N MET A 568 16.60 -0.22 10.16
CA MET A 568 16.91 1.14 9.71
C MET A 568 17.37 1.21 8.24
N ASN A 569 16.82 0.35 7.38
CA ASN A 569 17.17 0.24 5.97
C ASN A 569 16.28 1.15 5.10
N TRP A 570 16.78 2.33 4.74
CA TRP A 570 15.96 3.35 4.07
C TRP A 570 15.65 3.08 2.58
N ALA A 571 16.32 2.12 1.94
CA ALA A 571 16.18 1.88 0.49
C ALA A 571 14.75 1.49 0.06
N GLY A 572 14.00 0.84 0.96
CA GLY A 572 12.62 0.38 0.73
C GLY A 572 11.53 1.40 1.06
N PHE A 573 11.88 2.57 1.62
CA PHE A 573 10.88 3.52 2.12
C PHE A 573 10.17 4.24 0.97
N ARG A 574 8.87 4.50 1.14
CA ARG A 574 8.02 5.21 0.17
C ARG A 574 7.25 6.32 0.85
N GLY A 575 7.54 7.57 0.47
CA GLY A 575 6.92 8.77 1.05
C GLY A 575 5.77 9.31 0.22
N ARG A 576 4.65 9.67 0.87
CA ARG A 576 3.49 10.28 0.22
C ARG A 576 2.87 11.38 1.06
N CYS A 577 2.47 12.47 0.42
CA CYS A 577 1.72 13.54 1.07
C CYS A 577 0.27 13.08 1.28
N VAL A 578 -0.16 13.01 2.53
CA VAL A 578 -1.51 12.55 2.90
C VAL A 578 -2.48 13.70 3.12
N ALA A 579 -2.00 14.89 3.49
CA ALA A 579 -2.78 16.11 3.56
C ALA A 579 -1.89 17.35 3.41
N ARG A 580 -2.39 18.41 2.78
CA ARG A 580 -1.74 19.73 2.77
C ARG A 580 -2.21 20.53 3.98
N LEU A 581 -1.29 21.27 4.59
CA LEU A 581 -1.55 22.12 5.74
C LEU A 581 -1.32 23.59 5.36
N SER A 582 -2.07 24.51 5.97
CA SER A 582 -1.79 25.94 5.85
C SER A 582 -0.60 26.33 6.73
N GLY A 583 0.33 27.09 6.16
CA GLY A 583 1.44 27.75 6.87
C GLY A 583 1.92 28.96 6.08
N ASP A 584 2.37 30.00 6.79
CA ASP A 584 2.82 31.27 6.22
C ASP A 584 4.20 31.13 5.54
N LEU A 585 4.36 31.83 4.42
CA LEU A 585 5.58 31.94 3.60
C LEU A 585 6.73 32.64 4.35
N ASN A 586 6.41 33.45 5.36
CA ASN A 586 7.37 34.37 6.01
C ASN A 586 7.39 34.30 7.55
N SER A 587 6.66 33.39 8.20
CA SER A 587 6.61 33.36 9.66
C SER A 587 7.82 32.61 10.25
N ASN A 588 8.57 33.27 11.12
CA ASN A 588 9.67 32.69 11.91
C ASN A 588 9.26 31.53 12.84
N ALA A 589 7.96 31.21 12.95
CA ALA A 589 7.44 30.09 13.72
C ALA A 589 6.57 29.21 12.82
N GLY A 590 7.09 28.04 12.41
CA GLY A 590 6.33 27.08 11.61
C GLY A 590 5.12 26.53 12.36
N VAL A 591 3.94 27.09 12.10
CA VAL A 591 2.65 26.74 12.73
C VAL A 591 2.11 25.38 12.25
N ALA A 592 2.50 24.96 11.05
CA ALA A 592 2.00 23.75 10.40
C ALA A 592 2.74 22.47 10.85
N GLY A 593 1.96 21.40 11.08
CA GLY A 593 2.44 20.07 11.36
C GLY A 593 2.46 19.78 12.85
N VAL A 594 3.67 19.69 13.43
CA VAL A 594 3.93 19.38 14.85
C VAL A 594 3.05 18.23 15.35
N GLN A 595 3.01 17.19 14.53
CA GLN A 595 2.04 16.13 14.56
C GLN A 595 2.48 14.95 15.44
N HIS A 596 1.49 14.14 15.83
CA HIS A 596 1.71 12.77 16.31
C HIS A 596 0.67 11.88 15.62
N ALA A 597 0.89 10.57 15.67
CA ALA A 597 0.03 9.57 15.08
C ALA A 597 -0.11 8.36 16.01
N CYS A 598 -1.30 7.79 16.10
CA CYS A 598 -1.53 6.54 16.81
C CYS A 598 -2.37 5.57 15.98
N LEU A 599 -2.11 4.28 16.16
CA LEU A 599 -2.94 3.21 15.61
C LEU A 599 -4.19 3.07 16.50
N HIS A 600 -5.37 3.04 15.88
CA HIS A 600 -6.67 2.90 16.55
C HIS A 600 -7.58 1.96 15.77
N GLY A 601 -7.62 0.68 16.17
CA GLY A 601 -8.31 -0.36 15.38
C GLY A 601 -7.71 -0.46 13.98
N ASP A 602 -8.56 -0.39 12.96
CA ASP A 602 -8.16 -0.41 11.54
C ASP A 602 -7.88 0.99 10.97
N MET A 603 -7.55 1.96 11.83
CA MET A 603 -7.32 3.34 11.45
C MET A 603 -5.99 3.84 12.02
N VAL A 604 -5.33 4.72 11.27
CA VAL A 604 -4.23 5.54 11.78
C VAL A 604 -4.74 6.96 11.91
N LEU A 605 -4.72 7.49 13.13
CA LEU A 605 -5.20 8.83 13.45
C LEU A 605 -4.00 9.74 13.68
N ILE A 606 -3.94 10.84 12.94
CA ILE A 606 -2.84 11.79 12.91
C ILE A 606 -3.36 13.15 13.37
N GLY A 607 -2.97 13.56 14.57
CA GLY A 607 -3.27 14.88 15.12
C GLY A 607 -2.21 15.87 14.65
N SER A 608 -2.61 17.02 14.13
CA SER A 608 -1.70 18.05 13.63
C SER A 608 -2.26 19.45 13.86
N GLY A 609 -1.38 20.42 14.09
CA GLY A 609 -1.76 21.83 14.07
C GLY A 609 -1.55 22.44 12.69
N CYS A 610 -2.37 23.42 12.33
CA CYS A 610 -2.07 24.29 11.21
C CYS A 610 -2.59 25.70 11.42
N GLU A 611 -2.00 26.62 10.66
CA GLU A 611 -2.43 28.01 10.65
C GLU A 611 -3.88 28.12 10.16
N VAL A 612 -4.63 29.04 10.75
CA VAL A 612 -6.00 29.33 10.34
C VAL A 612 -6.19 30.82 10.10
N ALA A 613 -7.05 31.15 9.14
CA ALA A 613 -7.38 32.53 8.77
C ALA A 613 -6.21 33.41 8.26
N GLY A 614 -5.07 32.82 7.88
CA GLY A 614 -3.92 33.58 7.35
C GLY A 614 -3.20 34.40 8.42
N ASN A 615 -3.23 33.93 9.67
CA ASN A 615 -2.61 34.60 10.80
C ASN A 615 -1.66 33.63 11.51
N ALA A 616 -0.36 33.94 11.50
CA ALA A 616 0.69 33.15 12.15
C ALA A 616 0.55 33.07 13.68
N ASP A 617 -0.20 33.99 14.29
CA ASP A 617 -0.57 33.97 15.72
C ASP A 617 -1.88 33.20 15.97
N ARG A 618 -2.43 32.52 14.95
CA ARG A 618 -3.60 31.65 15.10
C ARG A 618 -3.36 30.25 14.53
N SER A 619 -3.63 29.27 15.37
CA SER A 619 -3.51 27.85 15.03
C SER A 619 -4.72 27.09 15.54
N ASP A 620 -5.18 26.12 14.76
CA ASP A 620 -6.11 25.11 15.24
C ASP A 620 -5.50 23.71 15.11
N VAL A 621 -5.98 22.80 15.95
CA VAL A 621 -5.66 21.38 15.86
C VAL A 621 -6.70 20.63 15.04
N PHE A 622 -6.21 19.67 14.26
CA PHE A 622 -6.96 18.85 13.33
C PHE A 622 -6.60 17.39 13.55
N MET A 623 -7.52 16.50 13.16
CA MET A 623 -7.30 15.06 13.09
C MET A 623 -7.45 14.58 11.66
N LEU A 624 -6.38 14.05 11.08
CA LEU A 624 -6.44 13.27 9.86
C LEU A 624 -6.60 11.79 10.21
N LYS A 625 -7.68 11.19 9.75
CA LYS A 625 -7.92 9.76 9.77
C LYS A 625 -7.45 9.15 8.45
N LEU A 626 -6.60 8.13 8.54
CA LEU A 626 -6.32 7.17 7.49
C LEU A 626 -7.07 5.86 7.83
N ASP A 627 -8.05 5.51 7.01
CA ASP A 627 -8.95 4.36 7.22
C ASP A 627 -8.52 3.20 6.31
N TYR A 628 -8.28 2.03 6.89
CA TYR A 628 -7.84 0.83 6.17
C TYR A 628 -8.94 -0.24 6.10
N ARG A 629 -10.17 0.07 6.51
CA ARG A 629 -11.28 -0.88 6.45
C ARG A 629 -11.75 -1.10 5.00
N PRO A 630 -11.95 -2.37 4.56
CA PRO A 630 -12.35 -2.68 3.18
C PRO A 630 -13.68 -2.06 2.75
N SER A 631 -14.61 -1.84 3.69
CA SER A 631 -15.92 -1.22 3.42
C SER A 631 -15.83 0.25 3.03
N TYR A 632 -14.65 0.87 3.17
CA TYR A 632 -14.40 2.28 2.90
C TYR A 632 -13.47 2.50 1.71
N ILE A 633 -13.25 1.50 0.83
CA ILE A 633 -12.67 1.70 -0.51
C ILE A 633 -13.53 2.76 -1.23
N GLN A 634 -13.15 4.03 -1.14
CA GLN A 634 -13.98 5.08 -1.72
C GLN A 634 -13.74 5.16 -3.22
N THR A 635 -14.70 4.59 -3.95
CA THR A 635 -15.37 5.30 -5.04
C THR A 635 -15.59 6.76 -4.62
N GLN A 636 -14.83 7.66 -5.26
CA GLN A 636 -14.87 9.11 -5.10
C GLN A 636 -14.56 9.66 -3.70
N THR A 637 -13.46 10.41 -3.65
CA THR A 637 -13.12 11.47 -2.71
C THR A 637 -14.34 12.33 -2.32
N ALA A 638 -15.06 11.92 -1.28
CA ALA A 638 -15.86 12.85 -0.50
C ALA A 638 -14.96 13.36 0.62
N PHE A 639 -14.26 14.47 0.37
CA PHE A 639 -13.81 15.31 1.48
C PHE A 639 -15.08 15.69 2.26
N GLN A 640 -15.35 15.05 3.39
CA GLN A 640 -16.20 15.69 4.41
C GLN A 640 -15.41 16.89 4.93
N THR A 641 -15.52 18.02 4.23
CA THR A 641 -14.93 19.29 4.64
C THR A 641 -15.77 19.87 5.77
N SER A 642 -15.68 19.30 6.96
CA SER A 642 -15.97 20.03 8.21
C SER A 642 -14.67 20.71 8.65
N GLY A 643 -14.34 21.82 7.99
CA GLY A 643 -13.20 22.69 8.29
C GLY A 643 -12.01 22.51 7.34
N ALA A 644 -11.82 23.45 6.41
CA ALA A 644 -10.71 23.41 5.46
C ALA A 644 -9.37 23.69 6.17
N ALA A 645 -8.51 22.67 6.30
CA ALA A 645 -7.07 22.87 6.55
C ALA A 645 -6.31 23.30 5.27
N ALA A 646 -7.00 23.38 4.14
CA ALA A 646 -6.45 23.82 2.86
C ALA A 646 -6.86 25.28 2.58
N ALA A 647 -6.20 26.22 3.25
CA ALA A 647 -6.17 27.61 2.81
C ALA A 647 -4.88 27.93 2.02
N ALA A 648 -4.23 26.94 1.41
CA ALA A 648 -3.16 27.21 0.47
C ALA A 648 -3.74 27.86 -0.82
N PRO A 649 -3.15 28.96 -1.33
CA PRO A 649 -3.59 29.61 -2.56
C PRO A 649 -3.64 28.69 -3.80
N ASN A 650 -2.93 27.54 -3.79
CA ASN A 650 -2.60 26.73 -4.97
C ASN A 650 -3.08 25.26 -4.90
N GLY A 651 -4.28 24.98 -4.42
CA GLY A 651 -4.87 23.62 -4.48
C GLY A 651 -5.06 23.09 -5.91
N THR A 652 -4.84 21.79 -6.12
CA THR A 652 -4.97 21.12 -7.44
C THR A 652 -6.42 20.93 -7.87
N THR A 653 -7.36 20.79 -6.93
CA THR A 653 -8.81 20.81 -7.19
C THR A 653 -9.56 21.36 -5.97
N GLU A 654 -10.58 22.20 -6.20
CA GLU A 654 -11.45 22.71 -5.12
C GLU A 654 -12.88 22.90 -5.65
N PHE A 655 -13.88 22.51 -4.87
CA PHE A 655 -15.29 22.74 -5.18
C PHE A 655 -15.99 23.32 -3.94
N ARG A 656 -16.41 24.60 -4.00
CA ARG A 656 -17.14 25.27 -2.91
C ARG A 656 -18.52 25.70 -3.38
N LEU A 657 -19.54 25.20 -2.71
CA LEU A 657 -20.95 25.46 -3.00
C LEU A 657 -21.55 26.65 -2.24
N PHE A 658 -20.95 27.08 -1.12
CA PHE A 658 -21.50 28.14 -0.25
C PHE A 658 -20.42 29.07 0.31
N ASP A 659 -20.76 30.36 0.44
CA ASP A 659 -19.97 31.39 1.13
C ASP A 659 -20.18 31.29 2.65
N GLY A 660 -19.18 30.76 3.37
CA GLY A 660 -19.25 30.63 4.83
C GLY A 660 -17.97 31.03 5.56
N ALA A 661 -16.99 31.62 4.85
CA ALA A 661 -15.67 31.90 5.44
C ALA A 661 -14.91 33.06 4.76
N GLY A 662 -15.62 34.08 4.28
CA GLY A 662 -15.01 35.25 3.63
C GLY A 662 -14.35 34.93 2.29
N ARG A 663 -14.82 33.88 1.59
CA ARG A 663 -14.35 33.53 0.25
C ARG A 663 -15.52 33.06 -0.62
N ASN A 664 -15.60 33.65 -1.80
CA ASN A 664 -16.51 33.40 -2.91
C ASN A 664 -16.66 31.91 -3.28
N ALA A 665 -17.88 31.50 -3.64
CA ALA A 665 -18.16 30.16 -4.14
C ALA A 665 -17.42 29.94 -5.47
N ARG A 666 -16.73 28.81 -5.63
CA ARG A 666 -15.86 28.56 -6.78
C ARG A 666 -15.55 27.10 -7.03
N ILE A 667 -15.22 26.81 -8.29
CA ILE A 667 -14.64 25.55 -8.76
C ILE A 667 -13.22 25.86 -9.24
N ARG A 668 -12.21 25.14 -8.77
CA ARG A 668 -10.82 25.26 -9.22
C ARG A 668 -10.25 23.95 -9.72
N MET A 669 -9.38 24.03 -10.73
CA MET A 669 -8.48 22.95 -11.14
C MET A 669 -7.08 23.54 -11.40
N ASN A 670 -6.04 22.86 -10.92
CA ASN A 670 -4.63 23.25 -11.03
C ASN A 670 -4.36 24.70 -10.60
N GLY A 671 -4.96 25.14 -9.48
CA GLY A 671 -4.80 26.50 -8.97
C GLY A 671 -5.55 27.59 -9.76
N LEU A 672 -6.32 27.24 -10.80
CA LEU A 672 -7.10 28.18 -11.60
C LEU A 672 -8.59 28.08 -11.23
N ASN A 673 -9.27 29.21 -11.02
CA ASN A 673 -10.75 29.22 -10.93
C ASN A 673 -11.33 28.89 -12.31
N LEU A 674 -12.20 27.90 -12.40
CA LEU A 674 -12.97 27.53 -13.59
C LEU A 674 -14.37 28.12 -13.55
N VAL A 675 -14.97 28.15 -12.36
CA VAL A 675 -16.26 28.79 -12.10
C VAL A 675 -16.10 29.59 -10.82
N ASN A 676 -16.60 30.82 -10.77
CA ASN A 676 -16.54 31.63 -9.56
C ASN A 676 -17.75 32.54 -9.45
N ASP A 677 -18.32 32.62 -8.27
CA ASP A 677 -19.39 33.53 -7.90
C ASP A 677 -18.92 34.44 -6.76
N SER A 678 -18.65 35.71 -7.08
CA SER A 678 -18.23 36.72 -6.11
C SER A 678 -19.37 37.53 -5.51
N GLY A 679 -20.63 37.13 -5.74
CA GLY A 679 -21.83 37.90 -5.38
C GLY A 679 -22.10 39.08 -6.31
N THR A 680 -21.05 39.69 -6.88
CA THR A 680 -21.12 40.77 -7.88
C THR A 680 -20.90 40.29 -9.33
N ILE A 681 -20.26 39.13 -9.50
CA ILE A 681 -19.97 38.50 -10.80
C ILE A 681 -20.12 36.98 -10.65
N PHE A 682 -20.84 36.39 -11.60
CA PHE A 682 -20.82 34.95 -11.87
C PHE A 682 -20.00 34.68 -13.14
N GLN A 683 -18.88 33.97 -13.03
CA GLN A 683 -17.92 33.80 -14.13
C GLN A 683 -17.55 32.33 -14.42
N PHE A 684 -17.35 32.05 -15.71
CA PHE A 684 -16.79 30.82 -16.26
C PHE A 684 -15.44 31.12 -16.94
N GLY A 685 -14.37 30.47 -16.48
CA GLY A 685 -13.01 30.57 -17.04
C GLY A 685 -11.92 30.92 -16.02
N PHE A 686 -10.68 30.81 -16.44
CA PHE A 686 -9.46 30.90 -15.62
C PHE A 686 -9.19 32.32 -15.05
N THR A 687 -9.17 32.45 -13.72
CA THR A 687 -8.59 33.62 -13.03
C THR A 687 -7.44 33.19 -12.10
N ASN A 688 -6.27 33.82 -12.22
CA ASN A 688 -5.23 33.83 -11.20
C ASN A 688 -4.56 35.23 -11.17
N LEU A 689 -4.17 35.71 -9.99
CA LEU A 689 -3.50 37.01 -9.79
C LEU A 689 -2.24 37.18 -10.66
N ASN A 690 -1.55 36.10 -11.03
CA ASN A 690 -0.27 36.17 -11.74
C ASN A 690 -0.33 35.85 -13.26
N ASN A 691 -1.32 35.08 -13.71
CA ASN A 691 -1.37 34.58 -15.11
C ASN A 691 -2.44 35.26 -15.97
N GLY A 692 -3.02 36.35 -15.46
CA GLY A 692 -4.10 37.02 -16.14
C GLY A 692 -5.40 36.22 -16.08
N SER A 693 -6.31 36.64 -16.94
CA SER A 693 -7.72 36.50 -16.68
C SER A 693 -8.41 36.14 -18.00
N ARG A 694 -8.86 34.89 -18.17
CA ARG A 694 -9.56 34.38 -19.37
C ARG A 694 -10.97 33.91 -19.01
N GLY A 695 -12.01 34.25 -19.77
CA GLY A 695 -13.35 33.72 -19.52
C GLY A 695 -14.51 34.65 -19.86
N ILE A 696 -15.71 34.19 -19.51
CA ILE A 696 -17.00 34.89 -19.67
C ILE A 696 -17.58 35.14 -18.27
N GLY A 697 -17.90 36.38 -17.95
CA GLY A 697 -18.54 36.78 -16.69
C GLY A 697 -19.88 37.47 -16.90
N PHE A 698 -20.81 37.22 -15.97
CA PHE A 698 -22.12 37.85 -15.85
C PHE A 698 -22.14 38.68 -14.57
N TYR A 699 -22.30 40.00 -14.68
CA TYR A 699 -22.33 40.89 -13.53
C TYR A 699 -23.76 41.01 -13.00
N THR A 700 -23.92 40.99 -11.68
CA THR A 700 -25.24 40.82 -11.04
C THR A 700 -25.75 42.06 -10.28
N GLY A 701 -25.05 43.21 -10.27
CA GLY A 701 -25.57 44.32 -9.45
C GLY A 701 -25.02 45.74 -9.51
N GLU A 702 -23.93 46.07 -10.22
CA GLU A 702 -23.43 47.47 -10.25
C GLU A 702 -23.68 48.17 -11.59
N VAL A 703 -24.33 49.35 -11.55
CA VAL A 703 -24.73 50.19 -12.71
C VAL A 703 -23.56 50.61 -13.62
N THR A 704 -22.32 50.49 -13.11
CA THR A 704 -21.07 50.85 -13.79
C THR A 704 -20.42 49.67 -14.53
N THR A 705 -20.91 48.44 -14.33
CA THR A 705 -20.30 47.20 -14.84
C THR A 705 -21.07 46.61 -16.03
N PRO A 706 -20.40 45.95 -17.00
CA PRO A 706 -21.07 45.37 -18.17
C PRO A 706 -21.86 44.11 -17.79
N ALA A 707 -23.06 43.92 -18.38
CA ALA A 707 -23.90 42.74 -18.12
C ALA A 707 -23.23 41.42 -18.55
N ILE A 708 -22.44 41.45 -19.63
CA ILE A 708 -21.66 40.33 -20.14
C ILE A 708 -20.24 40.84 -20.41
N TYR A 709 -19.23 40.13 -19.90
CA TYR A 709 -17.81 40.49 -20.03
C TYR A 709 -17.01 39.30 -20.58
N ILE A 710 -16.28 39.52 -21.67
CA ILE A 710 -15.44 38.51 -22.32
C ILE A 710 -14.01 39.05 -22.40
N ARG A 711 -13.03 38.24 -22.00
CA ARG A 711 -11.62 38.63 -21.92
C ARG A 711 -10.68 37.54 -22.43
N SER A 712 -9.65 37.94 -23.19
CA SER A 712 -8.52 37.08 -23.56
C SER A 712 -7.42 37.12 -22.51
N SER A 713 -6.50 36.18 -22.64
CA SER A 713 -5.27 36.15 -21.85
C SER A 713 -4.51 37.46 -21.95
N GLY A 714 -4.10 37.99 -20.80
CA GLY A 714 -3.05 38.97 -20.72
C GLY A 714 -2.61 39.12 -19.28
N ILE A 715 -1.30 39.08 -19.05
CA ILE A 715 -0.70 39.67 -17.85
C ILE A 715 -1.00 41.17 -17.93
N ALA A 716 -1.26 41.82 -16.79
CA ALA A 716 -1.53 43.26 -16.75
C ALA A 716 -0.48 44.02 -17.60
N GLY A 717 -0.92 44.59 -18.72
CA GLY A 717 -0.06 45.35 -19.65
C GLY A 717 0.11 44.77 -21.06
N ASN A 718 -0.34 43.56 -21.38
CA ASN A 718 -0.21 43.01 -22.75
C ASN A 718 -1.39 42.08 -23.17
N PRO A 719 -2.54 42.62 -23.60
CA PRO A 719 -3.70 41.82 -23.99
C PRO A 719 -3.50 41.16 -25.36
N VAL A 720 -3.72 39.84 -25.46
CA VAL A 720 -3.74 39.11 -26.74
C VAL A 720 -5.05 39.40 -27.47
N ALA A 721 -5.03 39.62 -28.79
CA ALA A 721 -6.25 39.86 -29.57
C ALA A 721 -7.17 38.62 -29.58
N MET A 722 -8.48 38.81 -29.36
CA MET A 722 -9.51 37.79 -29.61
C MET A 722 -10.02 37.94 -31.03
N ASP A 723 -9.91 36.89 -31.84
CA ASP A 723 -10.45 36.87 -33.20
C ASP A 723 -11.85 36.25 -33.19
N PHE A 724 -12.87 37.09 -33.41
CA PHE A 724 -14.29 36.68 -33.45
C PHE A 724 -14.81 36.42 -34.87
N ASN A 725 -13.93 36.39 -35.88
CA ASN A 725 -14.31 36.38 -37.31
C ASN A 725 -14.86 35.05 -37.86
N ARG A 726 -15.29 34.10 -37.04
CA ARG A 726 -15.73 32.78 -37.55
C ARG A 726 -17.00 32.23 -36.91
N ASP A 727 -18.08 33.01 -37.00
CA ASP A 727 -19.47 32.58 -36.82
C ASP A 727 -20.04 32.68 -35.39
N ILE A 728 -20.23 33.90 -34.88
CA ILE A 728 -21.27 34.15 -33.86
C ILE A 728 -22.54 34.62 -34.58
N ASN A 729 -23.45 33.68 -34.86
CA ASN A 729 -24.78 33.97 -35.40
C ASN A 729 -25.81 33.99 -34.26
N PHE A 730 -26.42 35.16 -34.01
CA PHE A 730 -27.63 35.23 -33.19
C PHE A 730 -28.83 34.92 -34.08
N ALA A 731 -29.25 33.66 -34.10
CA ALA A 731 -30.37 33.22 -34.92
C ALA A 731 -31.72 33.62 -34.29
N GLY A 732 -32.45 34.52 -34.97
CA GLY A 732 -33.92 34.58 -34.89
C GLY A 732 -34.58 35.18 -33.63
N GLY A 733 -33.91 36.05 -32.88
CA GLY A 733 -34.52 36.72 -31.71
C GLY A 733 -34.21 38.21 -31.63
N THR A 734 -35.19 39.00 -31.20
CA THR A 734 -34.99 40.42 -30.84
C THR A 734 -34.07 40.50 -29.63
N PHE A 735 -32.96 41.22 -29.71
CA PHE A 735 -32.03 41.41 -28.60
C PHE A 735 -32.40 42.67 -27.80
N HIS A 736 -32.83 42.52 -26.55
CA HIS A 736 -33.27 43.63 -25.70
C HIS A 736 -32.09 44.18 -24.89
N TYR A 737 -31.80 45.48 -25.03
CA TYR A 737 -30.82 46.20 -24.20
C TYR A 737 -31.53 46.97 -23.09
N ALA A 738 -31.15 46.74 -21.84
CA ALA A 738 -31.60 47.55 -20.70
C ALA A 738 -30.82 48.88 -20.61
N PRO A 739 -31.36 49.95 -20.00
CA PRO A 739 -30.65 51.19 -19.70
C PRO A 739 -29.26 50.95 -19.10
N GLY A 740 -28.20 51.42 -19.75
CA GLY A 740 -26.81 51.26 -19.30
C GLY A 740 -26.07 50.01 -19.80
N ALA A 741 -26.72 49.12 -20.55
CA ALA A 741 -26.10 47.91 -21.11
C ALA A 741 -24.96 48.25 -22.10
N ARG A 742 -23.86 47.49 -22.04
CA ARG A 742 -22.62 47.72 -22.82
C ARG A 742 -22.03 46.44 -23.36
N ILE A 743 -21.44 46.49 -24.55
CA ILE A 743 -20.56 45.45 -25.11
C ILE A 743 -19.17 46.06 -25.31
N ARG A 744 -18.14 45.43 -24.72
CA ARG A 744 -16.75 45.88 -24.76
C ARG A 744 -15.82 44.76 -25.21
N PHE A 745 -14.76 45.10 -25.93
CA PHE A 745 -13.64 44.21 -26.24
C PHE A 745 -12.34 44.81 -25.65
N ASN A 746 -11.60 44.03 -24.83
CA ASN A 746 -10.26 44.36 -24.34
C ASN A 746 -10.07 45.69 -23.55
N SER A 747 -10.81 45.94 -22.46
CA SER A 747 -10.58 47.11 -21.59
C SER A 747 -10.49 46.79 -20.08
N ASN A 748 -9.67 47.54 -19.34
CA ASN A 748 -9.52 47.48 -17.87
C ASN A 748 -10.85 47.77 -17.12
N THR A 749 -11.10 47.08 -16.00
CA THR A 749 -12.30 47.22 -15.14
C THR A 749 -12.27 48.43 -14.21
N SER A 750 -11.10 49.00 -13.91
CA SER A 750 -10.95 50.10 -12.93
C SER A 750 -11.10 51.51 -13.52
N ALA A 751 -11.37 51.65 -14.82
CA ALA A 751 -11.69 52.93 -15.46
C ALA A 751 -12.77 52.77 -16.54
N LEU A 752 -13.54 53.83 -16.80
CA LEU A 752 -14.36 53.91 -18.01
C LEU A 752 -13.42 53.73 -19.20
N GLY A 753 -13.70 52.76 -20.08
CA GLY A 753 -12.91 52.46 -21.29
C GLY A 753 -13.80 52.41 -22.54
N PRO A 754 -13.21 52.39 -23.76
CA PRO A 754 -13.95 52.39 -25.00
C PRO A 754 -14.97 51.25 -25.10
N SER A 755 -16.22 51.59 -25.39
CA SER A 755 -17.30 50.62 -25.60
C SER A 755 -17.64 50.51 -27.08
N THR A 756 -17.67 49.29 -27.61
CA THR A 756 -18.01 49.04 -29.02
C THR A 756 -19.48 49.33 -29.28
N ILE A 757 -20.36 48.98 -28.33
CA ILE A 757 -21.77 49.37 -28.32
C ILE A 757 -22.15 49.77 -26.88
N PHE A 758 -22.81 50.92 -26.72
CA PHE A 758 -23.27 51.46 -25.43
C PHE A 758 -24.67 52.07 -25.56
N TYR A 759 -25.63 51.66 -24.72
CA TYR A 759 -26.92 52.35 -24.63
C TYR A 759 -26.89 53.42 -23.53
N ASN A 760 -26.81 54.68 -23.96
CA ASN A 760 -26.78 55.84 -23.08
C ASN A 760 -28.20 56.19 -22.63
N SER A 761 -28.49 55.90 -21.37
CA SER A 761 -29.81 56.09 -20.76
C SER A 761 -30.15 57.56 -20.48
N THR A 762 -29.17 58.45 -20.44
CA THR A 762 -29.39 59.88 -20.18
C THR A 762 -30.01 60.59 -21.39
N ASN A 763 -29.70 60.11 -22.61
CA ASN A 763 -30.19 60.68 -23.85
C ASN A 763 -30.97 59.67 -24.72
N ASN A 764 -31.19 58.44 -24.25
CA ASN A 764 -31.87 57.34 -24.97
C ASN A 764 -31.25 57.00 -26.34
N ARG A 765 -29.90 57.01 -26.44
CA ARG A 765 -29.19 56.75 -27.70
C ARG A 765 -28.32 55.50 -27.61
N LEU A 766 -28.22 54.80 -28.75
CA LEU A 766 -27.24 53.74 -28.93
C LEU A 766 -25.97 54.35 -29.53
N GLU A 767 -24.86 54.24 -28.80
CA GLU A 767 -23.55 54.76 -29.16
C GLU A 767 -22.64 53.62 -29.63
N ILE A 768 -21.97 53.79 -30.78
CA ILE A 768 -21.00 52.83 -31.31
C ILE A 768 -19.59 53.46 -31.27
N ASN A 769 -18.62 52.71 -30.76
CA ASN A 769 -17.21 53.10 -30.64
C ASN A 769 -16.94 54.29 -29.68
N SER A 770 -17.65 54.32 -28.55
CA SER A 770 -17.59 55.38 -27.55
C SER A 770 -16.35 55.24 -26.67
N THR A 771 -15.28 56.01 -26.93
CA THR A 771 -14.11 56.14 -26.03
C THR A 771 -14.51 56.95 -24.82
N SER A 772 -14.49 56.29 -23.66
CA SER A 772 -14.66 56.91 -22.34
C SER A 772 -14.05 58.31 -22.23
N SER A 773 -14.89 59.23 -21.78
CA SER A 773 -14.64 60.61 -21.36
C SER A 773 -14.45 61.72 -22.38
N ASP A 774 -14.30 61.52 -23.68
CA ASP A 774 -14.54 62.61 -24.66
C ASP A 774 -14.52 62.14 -26.13
N THR A 775 -15.62 62.39 -26.83
CA THR A 775 -15.70 62.87 -28.23
C THR A 775 -15.26 61.99 -29.43
N ALA A 776 -15.90 60.84 -29.69
CA ALA A 776 -16.04 60.28 -31.07
C ALA A 776 -17.07 59.14 -31.26
N ALA A 777 -18.23 59.13 -30.58
CA ALA A 777 -19.23 58.06 -30.80
C ALA A 777 -20.09 58.30 -32.05
N ILE A 778 -20.35 57.26 -32.86
CA ILE A 778 -21.44 57.30 -33.85
C ILE A 778 -22.74 57.03 -33.10
N MET A 779 -23.61 58.03 -33.05
CA MET A 779 -24.87 57.96 -32.30
C MET A 779 -26.04 57.58 -33.19
N TYR A 780 -26.83 56.59 -32.78
CA TYR A 780 -28.09 56.21 -33.40
C TYR A 780 -29.26 56.69 -32.52
N SER A 781 -30.22 57.38 -33.13
CA SER A 781 -31.50 57.76 -32.52
C SER A 781 -32.63 57.27 -33.41
N ARG A 782 -33.65 56.63 -32.81
CA ARG A 782 -34.92 56.35 -33.50
C ARG A 782 -35.89 57.47 -33.16
N SER A 783 -36.13 58.38 -34.09
CA SER A 783 -37.46 59.00 -34.23
C SER A 783 -38.08 58.51 -35.54
N THR A 784 -39.40 58.49 -35.60
CA THR A 784 -40.20 57.50 -36.33
C THR A 784 -39.98 57.35 -37.83
N ASP A 785 -39.22 58.19 -38.51
CA ASP A 785 -38.98 58.06 -39.96
C ASP A 785 -37.58 58.48 -40.44
N ILE A 786 -36.59 58.71 -39.54
CA ILE A 786 -35.26 59.21 -39.94
C ILE A 786 -34.14 58.50 -39.17
N LEU A 787 -33.20 57.90 -39.93
CA LEU A 787 -31.91 57.41 -39.41
C LEU A 787 -30.90 58.56 -39.38
N THR A 788 -30.69 59.16 -38.21
CA THR A 788 -29.73 60.25 -38.03
C THR A 788 -28.39 59.71 -37.51
N LEU A 789 -27.34 59.81 -38.33
CA LEU A 789 -25.95 59.58 -37.93
C LEU A 789 -25.31 60.93 -37.55
N SER A 790 -24.95 61.13 -36.29
CA SER A 790 -24.32 62.37 -35.81
C SER A 790 -23.01 62.08 -35.08
N ARG A 791 -21.94 62.83 -35.40
CA ARG A 791 -20.68 62.90 -34.62
C ARG A 791 -20.78 64.06 -33.63
N SER A 792 -20.33 63.86 -32.39
CA SER A 792 -20.13 64.97 -31.43
C SER A 792 -18.82 65.69 -31.74
N ASP A 793 -18.82 67.02 -31.80
CA ASP A 793 -17.64 67.85 -32.09
C ASP A 793 -16.47 67.53 -31.14
N VAL A 794 -15.26 67.49 -31.71
CA VAL A 794 -14.00 67.21 -30.99
C VAL A 794 -13.21 68.50 -30.90
N GLY A 795 -12.74 68.84 -29.71
CA GLY A 795 -11.77 69.92 -29.49
C GLY A 795 -10.56 69.76 -30.41
N SER A 796 -10.08 70.90 -30.91
CA SER A 796 -9.00 71.05 -31.90
C SER A 796 -7.82 70.09 -31.71
N ALA A 797 -7.54 69.24 -32.73
CA ALA A 797 -6.21 68.78 -33.17
C ALA A 797 -6.17 67.34 -33.75
N VAL A 798 -7.20 66.90 -34.51
CA VAL A 798 -7.06 65.68 -35.33
C VAL A 798 -7.41 65.99 -36.78
N ASN A 799 -6.47 65.69 -37.68
CA ASN A 799 -6.63 65.78 -39.14
C ASN A 799 -7.98 65.16 -39.59
N PRO A 800 -8.73 65.80 -40.51
CA PRO A 800 -10.07 65.33 -40.86
C PRO A 800 -9.99 64.10 -41.76
N ALA A 801 -10.11 62.91 -41.19
CA ALA A 801 -10.58 61.75 -41.95
C ALA A 801 -12.10 61.91 -42.14
N GLY A 802 -12.52 62.32 -43.33
CA GLY A 802 -13.93 62.51 -43.68
C GLY A 802 -14.76 61.22 -43.57
N LEU A 803 -16.06 61.38 -43.34
CA LEU A 803 -17.03 60.30 -43.47
C LEU A 803 -17.14 59.89 -44.95
N TYR A 804 -16.62 58.72 -45.32
CA TYR A 804 -16.75 58.18 -46.68
C TYR A 804 -18.07 57.40 -46.81
N LEU A 805 -19.03 57.97 -47.53
CA LEU A 805 -20.18 57.22 -48.04
C LEU A 805 -19.85 56.74 -49.45
N LEU A 806 -19.41 55.50 -49.58
CA LEU A 806 -19.22 54.84 -50.87
C LEU A 806 -20.57 54.29 -51.32
N ALA A 807 -21.26 55.01 -52.20
CA ALA A 807 -22.34 54.43 -52.98
C ALA A 807 -21.75 53.91 -54.30
N SER A 808 -21.50 52.61 -54.39
CA SER A 808 -21.13 51.96 -55.64
C SER A 808 -22.40 51.54 -56.38
N ASN A 809 -22.55 52.00 -57.62
CA ASN A 809 -23.24 51.23 -58.65
C ASN A 809 -22.28 51.00 -59.83
N ASP A 810 -22.55 49.98 -60.64
CA ASP A 810 -21.62 49.36 -61.60
C ASP A 810 -21.18 50.25 -62.80
N ALA A 811 -21.30 51.58 -62.73
CA ALA A 811 -21.08 52.48 -63.86
C ALA A 811 -20.16 53.69 -63.59
N GLY A 812 -19.34 53.67 -62.54
CA GLY A 812 -18.27 54.66 -62.35
C GLY A 812 -18.50 55.60 -61.17
N ALA A 813 -17.44 55.78 -60.38
CA ALA A 813 -17.46 56.39 -59.06
C ALA A 813 -17.92 57.86 -59.07
N SER A 814 -18.95 58.16 -58.28
CA SER A 814 -19.29 59.52 -57.84
C SER A 814 -18.72 59.72 -56.44
N SER A 815 -17.63 60.48 -56.30
CA SER A 815 -17.08 60.80 -54.98
C SER A 815 -17.86 61.94 -54.35
N VAL A 816 -18.50 61.69 -53.20
CA VAL A 816 -18.98 62.74 -52.30
C VAL A 816 -17.81 63.14 -51.40
N THR A 817 -17.13 64.23 -51.72
CA THR A 817 -16.00 64.74 -50.91
C THR A 817 -16.48 65.87 -50.02
N GLY A 818 -16.46 65.66 -48.71
CA GLY A 818 -16.72 66.70 -47.72
C GLY A 818 -15.50 67.59 -47.53
N GLY A 819 -15.50 68.78 -48.14
CA GLY A 819 -14.48 69.81 -47.91
C GLY A 819 -15.04 70.94 -47.05
N GLY A 820 -14.63 71.00 -45.78
CA GLY A 820 -14.57 72.20 -44.93
C GLY A 820 -15.85 73.02 -44.73
N SER A 821 -16.43 72.88 -43.53
CA SER A 821 -17.42 73.78 -42.91
C SER A 821 -18.57 74.27 -43.80
N LEU A 822 -19.72 73.61 -43.67
CA LEU A 822 -21.07 74.04 -44.12
C LEU A 822 -21.44 73.72 -45.60
N GLY A 823 -22.02 72.53 -45.83
CA GLY A 823 -22.94 72.25 -46.94
C GLY A 823 -22.62 71.04 -47.84
N ILE A 824 -23.65 70.29 -48.25
CA ILE A 824 -23.59 69.26 -49.29
C ILE A 824 -23.56 69.95 -50.66
N ALA A 825 -22.60 69.63 -51.53
CA ALA A 825 -22.52 70.16 -52.89
C ALA A 825 -22.77 69.04 -53.93
N PHE A 826 -23.65 69.31 -54.91
CA PHE A 826 -23.85 68.46 -56.08
C PHE A 826 -23.16 69.10 -57.28
N ASN A 827 -22.19 68.42 -57.87
CA ASN A 827 -21.50 68.91 -59.06
C ASN A 827 -22.10 68.22 -60.30
N VAL A 828 -22.76 68.97 -61.17
CA VAL A 828 -23.34 68.47 -62.41
C VAL A 828 -22.42 68.85 -63.57
N SER A 829 -21.97 67.86 -64.34
CA SER A 829 -21.10 68.06 -65.50
C SER A 829 -21.75 68.97 -66.56
N GLY A 830 -21.03 69.99 -67.06
CA GLY A 830 -21.44 70.83 -68.20
C GLY A 830 -21.66 72.32 -67.93
N TYR A 831 -21.49 72.81 -66.70
CA TYR A 831 -21.62 74.24 -66.36
C TYR A 831 -20.32 74.82 -65.76
N THR A 832 -19.98 76.06 -66.09
CA THR A 832 -18.75 76.74 -65.64
C THR A 832 -18.77 77.02 -64.13
N ALA A 833 -17.58 77.00 -63.52
CA ALA A 833 -17.35 77.15 -62.07
C ALA A 833 -18.14 78.32 -61.44
N GLY A 834 -19.00 78.01 -60.47
CA GLY A 834 -19.71 79.00 -59.65
C GLY A 834 -21.16 78.66 -59.27
N ALA A 835 -21.77 77.62 -59.85
CA ALA A 835 -23.17 77.27 -59.57
C ALA A 835 -23.30 76.18 -58.49
N ALA A 836 -23.49 76.59 -57.24
CA ALA A 836 -23.89 75.67 -56.17
C ALA A 836 -25.07 76.26 -55.40
N MET A 837 -26.15 75.49 -55.24
CA MET A 837 -27.21 75.82 -54.29
C MET A 837 -26.63 75.74 -52.88
N ARG A 838 -26.56 76.88 -52.18
CA ARG A 838 -26.12 76.93 -50.77
C ARG A 838 -27.33 77.03 -49.87
N VAL A 839 -27.45 76.13 -48.88
CA VAL A 839 -28.52 76.15 -47.87
C VAL A 839 -27.93 76.62 -46.54
N ALA A 840 -28.55 77.63 -45.94
CA ALA A 840 -28.19 78.16 -44.63
C ALA A 840 -28.51 77.17 -43.51
N GLN A 841 -27.87 77.37 -42.36
CA GLN A 841 -28.06 76.60 -41.13
C GLN A 841 -29.51 76.63 -40.58
N ASN A 842 -30.33 77.55 -41.06
CA ASN A 842 -31.73 77.79 -40.72
C ASN A 842 -32.71 77.34 -41.83
N GLY A 843 -32.25 76.53 -42.80
CA GLY A 843 -33.10 75.89 -43.81
C GLY A 843 -33.45 76.74 -45.04
N ASN A 844 -32.98 78.00 -45.10
CA ASN A 844 -33.20 78.89 -46.23
C ASN A 844 -32.13 78.71 -47.33
N ILE A 845 -32.52 78.82 -48.60
CA ILE A 845 -31.59 78.82 -49.75
C ILE A 845 -30.94 80.21 -49.85
N LEU A 846 -29.61 80.29 -49.76
CA LEU A 846 -28.83 81.54 -49.66
C LEU A 846 -28.42 82.17 -51.00
N ALA A 847 -28.55 81.44 -52.11
CA ALA A 847 -28.36 81.98 -53.44
C ALA A 847 -29.27 81.26 -54.45
N ASN A 848 -30.21 82.01 -55.02
CA ASN A 848 -30.96 81.62 -56.21
C ASN A 848 -30.50 82.53 -57.36
N THR A 849 -29.34 82.24 -57.94
CA THR A 849 -28.94 82.89 -59.18
C THR A 849 -29.65 82.16 -60.32
N PRO A 850 -30.55 82.80 -61.10
CA PRO A 850 -31.16 82.15 -62.25
C PRO A 850 -30.06 81.71 -63.21
N VAL A 851 -30.10 80.45 -63.62
CA VAL A 851 -29.14 79.88 -64.59
C VAL A 851 -29.28 80.67 -65.90
N GLN A 852 -28.31 81.53 -66.21
CA GLN A 852 -28.31 82.26 -67.48
C GLN A 852 -27.70 81.39 -68.58
N LYS A 853 -28.35 81.35 -69.75
CA LYS A 853 -27.85 80.64 -70.94
C LYS A 853 -26.52 81.23 -71.38
N ALA A 854 -25.62 80.39 -71.88
CA ALA A 854 -24.30 80.83 -72.35
C ALA A 854 -24.44 81.86 -73.49
N ARG A 855 -23.62 82.92 -73.45
CA ARG A 855 -23.71 84.06 -74.37
C ARG A 855 -22.45 84.12 -75.24
N TYR A 856 -22.62 84.21 -76.55
CA TYR A 856 -21.52 84.24 -77.53
C TYR A 856 -21.81 85.29 -78.60
N ALA A 857 -20.79 85.89 -79.21
CA ALA A 857 -20.98 86.55 -80.51
C ALA A 857 -21.25 85.48 -81.57
N VAL A 858 -21.95 85.79 -82.66
CA VAL A 858 -22.34 84.82 -83.70
C VAL A 858 -21.14 84.05 -84.25
N ASN A 859 -19.99 84.72 -84.43
CA ASN A 859 -18.75 84.09 -84.92
C ASN A 859 -18.03 83.21 -83.87
N ALA A 860 -18.40 83.34 -82.60
CA ALA A 860 -17.84 82.59 -81.49
C ALA A 860 -18.80 81.49 -81.00
N LEU A 861 -19.92 81.28 -81.69
CA LEU A 861 -20.82 80.17 -81.40
C LEU A 861 -20.10 78.84 -81.67
N PRO A 862 -20.13 77.87 -80.74
CA PRO A 862 -19.41 76.62 -80.89
C PRO A 862 -19.91 75.82 -82.10
N THR A 863 -19.02 75.13 -82.81
CA THR A 863 -19.34 74.38 -84.04
C THR A 863 -19.10 72.88 -83.93
N SER A 864 -18.59 72.39 -82.80
CA SER A 864 -18.34 70.97 -82.54
C SER A 864 -18.70 70.60 -81.10
N GLY A 865 -19.04 69.33 -80.87
CA GLY A 865 -19.40 68.81 -79.54
C GLY A 865 -20.79 69.22 -79.03
N LEU A 866 -21.66 69.72 -79.90
CA LEU A 866 -23.02 70.14 -79.56
C LEU A 866 -24.05 69.08 -79.92
N ILE A 867 -25.09 68.98 -79.09
CA ILE A 867 -26.30 68.18 -79.37
C ILE A 867 -27.38 69.04 -80.02
N SER A 868 -28.20 68.45 -80.90
CA SER A 868 -29.38 69.13 -81.45
C SER A 868 -30.30 69.59 -80.32
N GLY A 869 -30.72 70.85 -80.35
CA GLY A 869 -31.47 71.52 -79.29
C GLY A 869 -30.62 72.30 -78.28
N ALA A 870 -29.28 72.33 -78.39
CA ALA A 870 -28.45 73.18 -77.54
C ALA A 870 -28.82 74.66 -77.72
N GLU A 871 -28.94 75.42 -76.62
CA GLU A 871 -29.42 76.80 -76.63
C GLU A 871 -28.36 77.79 -76.15
N ALA A 872 -28.27 78.95 -76.78
CA ALA A 872 -27.37 80.04 -76.41
C ALA A 872 -28.01 81.40 -76.67
N TYR A 873 -27.35 82.48 -76.25
CA TYR A 873 -27.71 83.85 -76.63
C TYR A 873 -26.62 84.43 -77.53
N ALA A 874 -26.94 84.65 -78.80
CA ALA A 874 -26.05 85.31 -79.76
C ALA A 874 -26.07 86.82 -79.49
N THR A 875 -25.01 87.37 -78.90
CA THR A 875 -25.00 88.75 -78.38
C THR A 875 -25.07 89.82 -79.45
N ASN A 876 -24.62 89.53 -80.67
CA ASN A 876 -24.75 90.37 -81.86
C ASN A 876 -25.55 89.71 -82.98
N GLY A 877 -26.34 88.67 -82.67
CA GLY A 877 -27.23 88.06 -83.66
C GLY A 877 -28.34 89.00 -84.10
N ARG A 878 -28.63 89.06 -85.39
CA ARG A 878 -29.69 89.89 -85.95
C ARG A 878 -31.08 89.39 -85.55
N ARG A 879 -31.97 90.34 -85.33
CA ARG A 879 -33.42 90.12 -85.21
C ARG A 879 -34.11 90.44 -86.55
N ALA A 880 -35.35 89.97 -86.70
CA ALA A 880 -36.16 90.26 -87.87
C ALA A 880 -36.31 91.78 -88.07
N GLY A 881 -35.90 92.27 -89.25
CA GLY A 881 -35.90 93.69 -89.60
C GLY A 881 -34.57 94.43 -89.43
N GLU A 882 -33.54 93.80 -88.84
CA GLU A 882 -32.21 94.42 -88.70
C GLU A 882 -31.34 94.23 -89.95
N GLY A 883 -30.71 95.32 -90.40
CA GLY A 883 -29.79 95.34 -91.54
C GLY A 883 -28.42 94.73 -91.23
N ALA A 884 -27.56 94.63 -92.25
CA ALA A 884 -26.28 93.96 -92.08
C ALA A 884 -25.30 94.69 -91.15
N GLY A 885 -24.80 93.99 -90.12
CA GLY A 885 -23.90 94.54 -89.10
C GLY A 885 -24.59 95.28 -87.95
N ALA A 886 -25.92 95.26 -87.89
CA ALA A 886 -26.72 95.97 -86.88
C ALA A 886 -27.32 95.06 -85.78
N GLY A 887 -26.85 93.82 -85.64
CA GLY A 887 -27.44 92.84 -84.74
C GLY A 887 -27.45 93.25 -83.26
N SER A 888 -28.64 93.37 -82.66
CA SER A 888 -28.83 93.74 -81.25
C SER A 888 -28.80 92.54 -80.27
N GLY A 889 -28.70 91.33 -80.82
CA GLY A 889 -28.58 90.07 -80.09
C GLY A 889 -29.90 89.32 -79.94
N CYS A 890 -29.87 88.01 -80.16
CA CYS A 890 -31.03 87.13 -80.14
C CYS A 890 -30.73 85.78 -79.47
N PRO A 891 -31.72 85.12 -78.84
CA PRO A 891 -31.59 83.73 -78.47
C PRO A 891 -31.48 82.86 -79.73
N VAL A 892 -30.63 81.83 -79.65
CA VAL A 892 -30.37 80.89 -80.74
C VAL A 892 -30.34 79.46 -80.24
N TRP A 893 -30.67 78.52 -81.13
CA TRP A 893 -30.57 77.09 -80.86
C TRP A 893 -29.86 76.36 -81.99
N PHE A 894 -29.18 75.27 -81.64
CA PHE A 894 -28.46 74.45 -82.59
C PHE A 894 -29.39 73.37 -83.16
N ASP A 895 -29.64 73.37 -84.47
CA ASP A 895 -30.54 72.40 -85.10
C ASP A 895 -29.90 71.01 -85.31
N GLY A 896 -28.61 70.87 -84.99
CA GLY A 896 -27.78 69.71 -85.29
C GLY A 896 -26.71 70.00 -86.34
N THR A 897 -26.85 71.10 -87.09
CA THR A 897 -25.91 71.54 -88.13
C THR A 897 -25.54 73.03 -88.00
N TYR A 898 -26.52 73.89 -87.75
CA TYR A 898 -26.35 75.35 -87.67
C TYR A 898 -27.05 75.93 -86.45
N TRP A 899 -26.55 77.08 -85.99
CA TRP A 899 -27.26 77.90 -85.02
C TRP A 899 -28.36 78.69 -85.71
N ARG A 900 -29.59 78.54 -85.21
CA ARG A 900 -30.80 79.18 -85.73
C ARG A 900 -31.37 80.17 -84.74
N THR A 901 -31.97 81.24 -85.24
CA THR A 901 -32.72 82.16 -84.39
C THR A 901 -34.04 81.53 -83.95
N TYR A 902 -34.49 81.81 -82.73
CA TYR A 902 -35.85 81.40 -82.29
C TYR A 902 -36.97 82.24 -82.92
N TYR A 903 -36.62 83.36 -83.57
CA TYR A 903 -37.61 84.30 -84.06
C TYR A 903 -38.25 83.83 -85.37
N ASP A 904 -37.42 83.50 -86.37
CA ASP A 904 -37.87 83.13 -87.71
C ASP A 904 -37.24 81.83 -88.23
N ASN A 905 -36.48 81.14 -87.38
CA ASN A 905 -35.80 79.89 -87.67
C ASN A 905 -34.74 79.98 -88.79
N SER A 906 -34.31 81.19 -89.17
CA SER A 906 -33.19 81.41 -90.07
C SER A 906 -31.86 81.10 -89.36
N ILE A 907 -30.80 80.83 -90.14
CA ILE A 907 -29.44 80.68 -89.60
C ILE A 907 -29.02 82.03 -89.02
N VAL A 908 -28.55 82.03 -87.77
CA VAL A 908 -28.15 83.26 -87.11
C VAL A 908 -26.99 83.92 -87.84
N ALA A 909 -27.11 85.22 -88.09
CA ALA A 909 -26.08 86.08 -88.67
C ALA A 909 -25.87 87.31 -87.78
N ALA A 910 -24.69 87.93 -87.86
CA ALA A 910 -24.33 89.15 -87.12
C ALA A 910 -24.69 90.43 -87.87
#